data_AF-A0A651HDU3-F1
#
_entry.id   AF-A0A651HDU3-F1
#
_cell.length_a   1.000
_cell.length_b   1.000
_cell.length_c   1.000
_cell.angle_alpha   90.00
_cell.angle_beta   90.00
_cell.angle_gamma   90.00
#
_symmetry.space_group_name_H-M   'P 1'
#
loop_
_entity.id
_entity.type
_entity.pdbx_description
1 polymer ?
#
loop_
_entity_poly.entity_id
_entity_poly.type
_entity_poly.pdbx_seq_one_letter_code
_entity_poly.pdbx_strand_id
1 'polypeptide(L)'
;MPPPPASAPLLFEFDCPGVWEPLPHDFAFSGWCCARPPARVEALRLLVDGRPWSIPCGLGRPDLADLFPNLPAIRWSGFAGEAALPPGATVHLQFQALLDPPGVWSTFHARFARVSPPSPSQPPDYPYWLHRYDSVPPAHHHAKVPDSETPAIAVVMPVFNPDPRWLREAIDSVRHQTFPHWQLCLCDDASTDPGITTLLATAVAADPRIQLIRRTTNGHICRASNDALGLVTAPLTAFLDHDDRLHPRALEQVARAFADHPRTRLLYTDQDKIDPTGRRTEPFLKPDWDPDLILGQNYLCHLLVLETKLLRDLGGLRPGCEGSQDWDLILRASRELEADQIHHLPRILYHWRSHPGSTAGNPGSKPYVSNASRRALSDHLGALGSAATPEPAPGGFFRILHPLPDPPPRISVIIPTRDAPALLSACLDSLARHEDYPDWEIVLVDHESSDPAARKRIDEARREGAVIVNAGGPFNFAAFANQGAAAASGRLLLFLNNDTEALHSGWMQEMAAHALRPEIGAVGALLLHPDGTVQHGGVAGGLGGVAGHHFAGLPVEAPWSYGRLLVARRCLAVTAACLMVETDKFNGIGGFDAEVFPVNFNDVDLCLRLARRGQATLFTPFARLLHRESASRRDTAAAAPSGGEISALLERWRATLAADPFHHPALGLAGPGWSLAYPPRHSRQR
;
A
#
# COMPACT_ATOMS: atom_id res chain seq x y z
N MET A 1 33.66 1.13 8.45
CA MET A 1 34.76 1.72 7.66
C MET A 1 35.87 2.20 8.58
N PRO A 2 37.14 2.25 8.16
CA PRO A 2 38.16 2.99 8.89
C PRO A 2 37.79 4.49 8.89
N PRO A 3 38.14 5.26 9.94
CA PRO A 3 37.83 6.69 10.00
C PRO A 3 38.50 7.42 8.82
N PRO A 4 37.82 8.40 8.19
CA PRO A 4 38.40 9.17 7.11
C PRO A 4 39.66 9.92 7.59
N PRO A 5 40.62 10.19 6.69
CA PRO A 5 41.84 10.89 7.04
C PRO A 5 41.54 12.25 7.69
N ALA A 6 42.34 12.64 8.68
CA ALA A 6 42.16 13.84 9.50
C ALA A 6 42.15 15.18 8.73
N SER A 7 42.37 15.15 7.41
CA SER A 7 42.48 16.29 6.51
C SER A 7 41.24 16.56 5.63
N ALA A 8 40.17 15.76 5.69
CA ALA A 8 38.98 16.01 4.88
C ALA A 8 38.10 17.14 5.48
N PRO A 9 37.79 18.22 4.73
CA PRO A 9 36.99 19.36 5.23
C PRO A 9 35.51 19.01 5.43
N LEU A 10 35.05 17.95 4.78
CA LEU A 10 33.68 17.43 4.82
C LEU A 10 33.67 16.04 5.44
N LEU A 11 32.71 15.82 6.33
CA LEU A 11 32.32 14.52 6.85
C LEU A 11 31.00 14.14 6.19
N PHE A 12 30.92 12.95 5.63
CA PHE A 12 29.71 12.49 4.99
C PHE A 12 29.61 10.97 5.05
N GLU A 13 28.39 10.49 4.92
CA GLU A 13 28.10 9.09 4.63
C GLU A 13 26.82 9.03 3.80
N PHE A 14 26.76 8.04 2.90
CA PHE A 14 25.52 7.74 2.19
C PHE A 14 24.75 6.67 2.97
N ASP A 15 23.47 6.95 3.19
CA ASP A 15 22.50 5.97 3.65
C ASP A 15 21.95 5.15 2.47
N CYS A 16 21.88 5.76 1.28
CA CYS A 16 21.48 5.19 -0.01
C CYS A 16 22.18 5.97 -1.16
N PRO A 17 22.63 5.33 -2.25
CA PRO A 17 22.53 3.91 -2.57
C PRO A 17 23.54 3.09 -1.79
N GLY A 18 23.18 1.86 -1.51
CA GLY A 18 24.11 0.89 -0.97
C GLY A 18 25.00 0.22 -1.99
N VAL A 19 24.43 -0.01 -3.17
CA VAL A 19 25.12 -0.54 -4.32
C VAL A 19 25.19 0.58 -5.35
N TRP A 20 26.41 1.01 -5.61
CA TRP A 20 26.69 2.08 -6.55
C TRP A 20 26.77 1.60 -8.00
N GLU A 21 26.75 0.29 -8.24
CA GLU A 21 26.78 -0.24 -9.59
C GLU A 21 26.16 -1.65 -9.68
N PRO A 22 25.18 -1.88 -10.57
CA PRO A 22 24.53 -0.87 -11.41
C PRO A 22 23.50 -0.05 -10.62
N LEU A 23 23.32 1.23 -10.97
CA LEU A 23 22.29 2.12 -10.44
C LEU A 23 20.99 2.00 -11.23
N PRO A 24 19.82 2.25 -10.63
CA PRO A 24 18.55 2.30 -11.37
C PRO A 24 18.40 3.58 -12.21
N HIS A 25 17.42 3.57 -13.12
CA HIS A 25 16.96 4.79 -13.81
C HIS A 25 16.51 5.84 -12.80
N ASP A 26 15.60 5.47 -11.90
CA ASP A 26 15.12 6.33 -10.81
C ASP A 26 16.08 6.19 -9.63
N PHE A 27 17.15 6.99 -9.66
CA PHE A 27 18.22 6.93 -8.67
C PHE A 27 17.86 7.75 -7.43
N ALA A 28 17.33 7.06 -6.41
CA ALA A 28 17.19 7.61 -5.07
C ALA A 28 18.52 7.57 -4.31
N PHE A 29 18.80 8.62 -3.56
CA PHE A 29 19.96 8.70 -2.68
C PHE A 29 19.61 9.47 -1.40
N SER A 30 20.28 9.10 -0.32
CA SER A 30 20.17 9.79 0.96
C SER A 30 21.47 9.64 1.75
N GLY A 31 21.67 10.50 2.73
CA GLY A 31 22.85 10.46 3.57
C GLY A 31 22.92 11.65 4.49
N TRP A 32 24.13 11.91 4.98
CA TRP A 32 24.45 13.12 5.72
C TRP A 32 25.76 13.72 5.24
N CYS A 33 25.85 15.04 5.26
CA CYS A 33 27.04 15.78 4.88
C CYS A 33 27.19 17.01 5.79
N CYS A 34 28.30 17.07 6.54
CA CYS A 34 28.60 18.13 7.48
C CYS A 34 30.02 18.64 7.26
N ALA A 35 30.21 19.95 7.32
CA ALA A 35 31.55 20.56 7.31
C ALA A 35 32.14 20.59 8.72
N ARG A 36 33.47 20.54 8.81
CA ARG A 36 34.17 20.84 10.07
C ARG A 36 34.28 22.36 10.25
N PRO A 37 34.10 22.90 11.48
CA PRO A 37 34.28 24.32 11.75
C PRO A 37 35.66 24.84 11.28
N PRO A 38 35.77 26.09 10.82
CA PRO A 38 34.73 27.13 10.84
C PRO A 38 33.72 27.09 9.69
N ALA A 39 33.87 26.17 8.72
CA ALA A 39 32.97 26.07 7.58
C ALA A 39 31.63 25.40 7.92
N ARG A 40 30.57 25.77 7.20
CA ARG A 40 29.24 25.12 7.20
C ARG A 40 28.82 24.72 5.79
N VAL A 41 27.94 23.73 5.70
CA VAL A 41 27.28 23.35 4.45
C VAL A 41 26.04 24.23 4.29
N GLU A 42 25.98 25.01 3.22
CA GLU A 42 24.84 25.89 2.92
C GLU A 42 23.85 25.25 1.94
N ALA A 43 24.36 24.49 0.97
CA ALA A 43 23.56 23.80 -0.04
C ALA A 43 24.28 22.53 -0.52
N LEU A 44 23.50 21.58 -1.04
CA LEU A 44 24.00 20.37 -1.67
C LEU A 44 23.49 20.26 -3.11
N ARG A 45 24.31 19.68 -3.99
CA ARG A 45 23.90 19.34 -5.36
C ARG A 45 24.51 18.03 -5.84
N LEU A 46 23.82 17.38 -6.76
CA LEU A 46 24.32 16.26 -7.54
C LEU A 46 24.61 16.76 -8.95
N LEU A 47 25.78 16.44 -9.50
CA LEU A 47 26.05 16.56 -10.92
C LEU A 47 25.92 15.18 -11.58
N VAL A 48 25.14 15.06 -12.64
CA VAL A 48 25.11 13.88 -13.53
C VAL A 48 25.65 14.32 -14.88
N ASP A 49 26.82 13.80 -15.26
CA ASP A 49 27.55 14.21 -16.47
C ASP A 49 27.68 15.74 -16.59
N GLY A 50 27.91 16.40 -15.45
CA GLY A 50 28.09 17.85 -15.34
C GLY A 50 26.80 18.68 -15.28
N ARG A 51 25.61 18.08 -15.48
CA ARG A 51 24.33 18.78 -15.28
C ARG A 51 23.99 18.85 -13.79
N PRO A 52 23.52 19.98 -13.24
CA PRO A 52 23.25 20.09 -11.80
C PRO A 52 21.81 19.74 -11.40
N TRP A 53 21.67 19.04 -10.27
CA TRP A 53 20.43 18.77 -9.54
C TRP A 53 20.56 19.29 -8.11
N SER A 54 19.57 20.08 -7.66
CA SER A 54 19.51 20.52 -6.26
C SER A 54 19.16 19.35 -5.34
N ILE A 55 19.86 19.23 -4.21
CA ILE A 55 19.57 18.22 -3.20
C ILE A 55 18.96 18.91 -1.98
N PRO A 56 17.72 18.57 -1.58
CA PRO A 56 17.17 18.95 -0.28
C PRO A 56 18.12 18.55 0.85
N CYS A 57 18.60 19.53 1.61
CA CYS A 57 19.47 19.35 2.77
C CYS A 57 18.87 20.00 4.02
N GLY A 58 19.40 19.69 5.20
CA GLY A 58 18.84 20.19 6.47
C GLY A 58 17.93 19.17 7.17
N LEU A 59 17.91 17.92 6.72
CA LEU A 59 17.11 16.86 7.36
C LEU A 59 17.69 16.52 8.73
N GLY A 60 16.81 16.28 9.70
CA GLY A 60 17.18 15.95 11.08
C GLY A 60 17.88 14.59 11.21
N ARG A 61 19.02 14.56 11.90
CA ARG A 61 19.85 13.38 12.21
C ARG A 61 20.14 13.28 13.72
N PRO A 62 19.10 13.03 14.55
CA PRO A 62 19.27 12.92 15.99
C PRO A 62 20.19 11.74 16.37
N ASP A 63 20.21 10.68 15.55
CA ASP A 63 21.09 9.52 15.68
C ASP A 63 22.59 9.87 15.62
N LEU A 64 22.95 10.92 14.87
CA LEU A 64 24.34 11.37 14.73
C LEU A 64 24.76 12.35 15.83
N ALA A 65 23.81 13.02 16.48
CA ALA A 65 24.12 14.03 17.49
C ALA A 65 24.88 13.43 18.69
N ASP A 66 24.53 12.20 19.08
CA ASP A 66 25.18 11.48 20.19
C ASP A 66 26.57 10.92 19.80
N LEU A 67 26.75 10.57 18.51
CA LEU A 67 28.01 10.03 17.99
C LEU A 67 29.06 11.13 17.76
N PHE A 68 28.62 12.36 17.51
CA PHE A 68 29.49 13.51 17.23
C PHE A 68 29.14 14.73 18.11
N PRO A 69 29.33 14.63 19.44
CA PRO A 69 28.91 15.67 20.39
C PRO A 69 29.62 17.01 20.18
N ASN A 70 30.78 17.00 19.52
CA ASN A 70 31.57 18.21 19.22
C ASN A 70 31.20 18.88 17.89
N LEU A 71 30.16 18.41 17.19
CA LEU A 71 29.70 18.96 15.90
C LEU A 71 28.19 19.24 15.94
N PRO A 72 27.72 20.34 16.56
CA PRO A 72 26.28 20.62 16.73
C PRO A 72 25.50 20.67 15.41
N ALA A 73 26.13 21.12 14.32
CA ALA A 73 25.53 21.19 13.00
C ALA A 73 25.18 19.82 12.40
N ILE A 74 25.78 18.72 12.90
CA ILE A 74 25.54 17.38 12.39
C ILE A 74 24.08 16.95 12.57
N ARG A 75 23.39 17.51 13.57
CA ARG A 75 21.98 17.24 13.84
C ARG A 75 21.06 17.61 12.68
N TRP A 76 21.48 18.51 11.80
CA TRP A 76 20.72 18.96 10.64
C TRP A 76 21.50 18.73 9.34
N SER A 77 22.39 17.73 9.32
CA SER A 77 23.26 17.43 8.17
C SER A 77 22.66 16.46 7.16
N GLY A 78 21.44 15.96 7.39
CA GLY A 78 20.81 14.98 6.52
C GLY A 78 20.40 15.56 5.17
N PHE A 79 20.44 14.71 4.14
CA PHE A 79 19.99 15.01 2.79
C PHE A 79 19.31 13.80 2.14
N ALA A 80 18.39 14.04 1.22
CA ALA A 80 17.76 13.01 0.41
C ALA A 80 17.29 13.61 -0.93
N GLY A 81 17.32 12.82 -2.00
CA GLY A 81 16.87 13.23 -3.32
C GLY A 81 16.75 12.07 -4.29
N GLU A 82 16.21 12.39 -5.46
CA GLU A 82 16.04 11.45 -6.57
C GLU A 82 16.56 12.11 -7.85
N ALA A 83 17.19 11.32 -8.73
CA ALA A 83 17.64 11.75 -10.04
C ALA A 83 17.29 10.71 -11.11
N ALA A 84 16.71 11.15 -12.22
CA ALA A 84 16.50 10.30 -13.38
C ALA A 84 17.81 10.16 -14.17
N LEU A 85 18.41 8.97 -14.17
CA LEU A 85 19.67 8.65 -14.86
C LEU A 85 19.39 8.00 -16.22
N PRO A 86 20.14 8.29 -17.30
CA PRO A 86 19.91 7.69 -18.62
C PRO A 86 20.03 6.14 -18.58
N PRO A 87 18.96 5.38 -18.89
CA PRO A 87 18.98 3.92 -18.83
C PRO A 87 20.04 3.29 -19.72
N GLY A 88 20.73 2.25 -19.23
CA GLY A 88 21.73 1.51 -20.00
C GLY A 88 23.05 2.26 -20.27
N ALA A 89 23.16 3.51 -19.82
CA ALA A 89 24.37 4.31 -19.94
C ALA A 89 25.29 4.13 -18.72
N THR A 90 26.55 4.57 -18.85
CA THR A 90 27.41 4.83 -17.70
C THR A 90 27.46 6.33 -17.47
N VAL A 91 27.07 6.78 -16.27
CA VAL A 91 27.05 8.19 -15.90
C VAL A 91 28.16 8.54 -14.91
N HIS A 92 28.62 9.78 -14.95
CA HIS A 92 29.49 10.36 -13.92
C HIS A 92 28.66 11.15 -12.90
N LEU A 93 28.61 10.65 -11.67
CA LEU A 93 27.94 11.29 -10.54
C LEU A 93 28.95 12.08 -9.72
N GLN A 94 28.63 13.34 -9.38
CA GLN A 94 29.43 14.15 -8.46
C GLN A 94 28.54 14.84 -7.43
N PHE A 95 28.65 14.45 -6.17
CA PHE A 95 27.98 15.13 -5.08
C PHE A 95 28.86 16.24 -4.53
N GLN A 96 28.29 17.45 -4.45
CA GLN A 96 28.99 18.64 -4.04
C GLN A 96 28.25 19.37 -2.93
N ALA A 97 29.02 19.98 -2.03
CA ALA A 97 28.53 20.84 -0.96
C ALA A 97 29.05 22.27 -1.16
N LEU A 98 28.17 23.26 -1.03
CA LEU A 98 28.56 24.66 -0.95
C LEU A 98 29.04 24.95 0.48
N LEU A 99 30.33 25.23 0.62
CA LEU A 99 30.96 25.54 1.89
C LEU A 99 30.97 27.04 2.14
N ASP A 100 30.55 27.49 3.31
CA ASP A 100 30.60 28.89 3.74
C ASP A 100 31.27 29.05 5.13
N PRO A 101 32.29 29.91 5.30
CA PRO A 101 33.19 30.42 4.26
C PRO A 101 33.97 29.25 3.61
N PRO A 102 34.40 29.32 2.33
CA PRO A 102 34.60 30.52 1.51
C PRO A 102 33.55 30.79 0.38
N GLY A 103 32.41 30.10 0.35
CA GLY A 103 31.41 30.20 -0.73
C GLY A 103 31.75 29.34 -1.96
N VAL A 104 32.42 28.20 -1.76
CA VAL A 104 32.92 27.35 -2.86
C VAL A 104 32.26 25.97 -2.83
N TRP A 105 31.84 25.50 -4.01
CA TRP A 105 31.38 24.13 -4.21
C TRP A 105 32.56 23.15 -4.10
N SER A 106 32.46 22.24 -3.15
CA SER A 106 33.44 21.18 -2.92
C SER A 106 32.82 19.81 -3.18
N THR A 107 33.45 19.02 -4.05
CA THR A 107 33.02 17.63 -4.29
C THR A 107 33.39 16.76 -3.10
N PHE A 108 32.41 16.09 -2.51
CA PHE A 108 32.65 15.12 -1.44
C PHE A 108 32.53 13.67 -1.92
N HIS A 109 31.81 13.42 -3.01
CA HIS A 109 31.75 12.10 -3.62
C HIS A 109 31.71 12.21 -5.15
N ALA A 110 32.49 11.38 -5.85
CA ALA A 110 32.47 11.29 -7.30
C ALA A 110 32.69 9.86 -7.77
N ARG A 111 31.93 9.43 -8.77
CA ARG A 111 31.94 8.03 -9.25
C ARG A 111 31.36 7.91 -10.66
N PHE A 112 31.89 6.97 -11.44
CA PHE A 112 31.18 6.41 -12.59
C PHE A 112 30.28 5.25 -12.17
N ALA A 113 29.05 5.22 -12.66
CA ALA A 113 28.10 4.16 -12.37
C ALA A 113 27.34 3.74 -13.63
N ARG A 114 27.29 2.44 -13.90
CA ARG A 114 26.41 1.88 -14.92
C ARG A 114 24.96 1.96 -14.47
N VAL A 115 24.09 2.49 -15.32
CA VAL A 115 22.64 2.56 -15.10
C VAL A 115 22.00 1.30 -15.67
N SER A 116 21.35 0.52 -14.82
CA SER A 116 20.50 -0.60 -15.22
C SER A 116 19.40 -0.10 -16.16
N PRO A 117 19.07 -0.85 -17.22
CA PRO A 117 17.80 -0.64 -17.89
C PRO A 117 16.66 -0.79 -16.85
N PRO A 118 15.58 -0.01 -16.94
CA PRO A 118 14.47 -0.11 -16.01
C PRO A 118 13.99 -1.56 -15.94
N SER A 119 14.07 -2.15 -14.75
CA SER A 119 13.43 -3.43 -14.49
C SER A 119 12.01 -3.14 -14.04
N PRO A 120 10.98 -3.63 -14.77
CA PRO A 120 9.60 -3.50 -14.31
C PRO A 120 9.32 -4.34 -13.05
N SER A 121 10.29 -5.13 -12.55
CA SER A 121 10.08 -6.17 -11.53
C SER A 121 10.92 -6.07 -10.23
N GLN A 122 11.69 -5.01 -9.95
CA GLN A 122 12.18 -4.72 -8.58
C GLN A 122 12.09 -3.23 -8.19
N PRO A 123 11.80 -2.86 -6.91
CA PRO A 123 12.14 -1.53 -6.45
C PRO A 123 13.66 -1.44 -6.56
N PRO A 124 14.20 -0.32 -7.08
CA PRO A 124 15.64 -0.12 -6.98
C PRO A 124 16.05 -0.37 -5.53
N ASP A 125 17.07 -1.22 -5.31
CA ASP A 125 17.75 -1.36 -4.03
C ASP A 125 17.19 -2.39 -3.00
N TYR A 126 16.27 -3.30 -3.34
CA TYR A 126 15.78 -4.32 -2.38
C TYR A 126 16.87 -5.23 -1.76
N PRO A 127 17.81 -5.84 -2.52
CA PRO A 127 18.89 -6.62 -1.92
C PRO A 127 19.77 -5.85 -0.92
N TYR A 128 19.93 -4.53 -1.12
CA TYR A 128 20.65 -3.70 -0.18
C TYR A 128 19.78 -3.31 1.03
N TRP A 129 18.51 -2.98 0.80
CA TRP A 129 17.55 -2.77 1.87
C TRP A 129 17.57 -4.00 2.81
N LEU A 130 17.62 -5.20 2.24
CA LEU A 130 17.82 -6.43 3.01
C LEU A 130 19.15 -6.41 3.76
N HIS A 131 20.27 -6.20 3.08
CA HIS A 131 21.59 -6.15 3.72
C HIS A 131 21.63 -5.22 4.95
N ARG A 132 20.97 -4.06 4.87
CA ARG A 132 20.98 -3.03 5.91
C ARG A 132 19.92 -3.22 7.00
N TYR A 133 18.76 -3.77 6.68
CA TYR A 133 17.59 -3.75 7.57
C TYR A 133 16.93 -5.12 7.81
N ASP A 134 17.23 -6.13 7.01
CA ASP A 134 16.82 -7.53 7.26
C ASP A 134 17.65 -8.15 8.40
N SER A 135 18.86 -7.62 8.61
CA SER A 135 19.61 -7.86 9.84
C SER A 135 18.91 -7.14 10.98
N VAL A 136 18.32 -7.90 11.90
CA VAL A 136 17.56 -7.33 13.00
C VAL A 136 18.44 -6.38 13.82
N PRO A 137 18.04 -5.11 14.02
CA PRO A 137 18.73 -4.23 14.96
C PRO A 137 18.83 -4.93 16.33
N PRO A 138 19.91 -4.71 17.11
CA PRO A 138 19.92 -5.14 18.51
C PRO A 138 18.63 -4.67 19.16
N ALA A 139 18.07 -5.49 20.04
CA ALA A 139 16.82 -5.19 20.75
C ALA A 139 16.95 -3.88 21.54
N HIS A 140 16.73 -2.75 20.90
CA HIS A 140 16.68 -1.46 21.55
C HIS A 140 15.26 -1.34 22.11
N HIS A 141 15.16 -1.55 23.42
CA HIS A 141 14.06 -1.10 24.29
C HIS A 141 12.73 -1.85 24.31
N HIS A 142 12.69 -3.14 23.96
CA HIS A 142 11.59 -3.98 24.44
C HIS A 142 12.15 -5.06 25.36
N ALA A 143 11.79 -4.99 26.65
CA ALA A 143 12.14 -5.99 27.66
C ALA A 143 11.94 -7.41 27.09
N LYS A 144 12.84 -8.36 27.40
CA LYS A 144 12.59 -9.77 27.09
C LYS A 144 11.22 -10.12 27.67
N VAL A 145 10.25 -10.43 26.82
CA VAL A 145 9.03 -11.11 27.27
C VAL A 145 9.53 -12.47 27.78
N PRO A 146 9.27 -12.85 29.03
CA PRO A 146 9.68 -14.14 29.56
C PRO A 146 9.16 -15.26 28.66
N ASP A 147 9.96 -16.31 28.44
CA ASP A 147 9.54 -17.47 27.64
C ASP A 147 8.23 -18.11 28.13
N SER A 148 7.90 -17.93 29.42
CA SER A 148 6.63 -18.37 30.03
C SER A 148 5.38 -17.58 29.58
N GLU A 149 5.56 -16.42 28.98
CA GLU A 149 4.48 -15.53 28.52
C GLU A 149 4.29 -15.58 26.99
N THR A 150 5.21 -16.23 26.25
CA THR A 150 5.10 -16.40 24.79
C THR A 150 4.43 -17.73 24.43
N PRO A 151 3.35 -17.72 23.62
CA PRO A 151 2.66 -18.96 23.24
C PRO A 151 3.51 -19.82 22.29
N ALA A 152 3.47 -21.14 22.49
CA ALA A 152 4.08 -22.09 21.55
C ALA A 152 3.36 -22.06 20.18
N ILE A 153 4.10 -22.35 19.11
CA ILE A 153 3.57 -22.31 17.73
C ILE A 153 3.79 -23.65 17.04
N ALA A 154 2.72 -24.25 16.51
CA ALA A 154 2.84 -25.39 15.62
C ALA A 154 2.85 -24.93 14.16
N VAL A 155 3.76 -25.50 13.36
CA VAL A 155 3.86 -25.27 11.91
C VAL A 155 3.27 -26.49 11.20
N VAL A 156 2.19 -26.28 10.44
CA VAL A 156 1.56 -27.29 9.59
C VAL A 156 2.20 -27.25 8.22
N MET A 157 2.71 -28.40 7.75
CA MET A 157 3.37 -28.55 6.46
C MET A 157 2.88 -29.82 5.74
N PRO A 158 1.99 -29.70 4.74
CA PRO A 158 1.64 -30.80 3.84
C PRO A 158 2.79 -31.05 2.86
N VAL A 159 3.08 -32.32 2.55
CA VAL A 159 4.20 -32.73 1.70
C VAL A 159 3.73 -33.66 0.60
N PHE A 160 3.92 -33.30 -0.67
CA PHE A 160 3.68 -34.19 -1.80
C PHE A 160 4.73 -34.01 -2.91
N ASN A 161 5.66 -34.96 -3.05
CA ASN A 161 6.67 -34.97 -4.12
C ASN A 161 7.48 -33.65 -4.32
N PRO A 162 8.01 -32.99 -3.27
CA PRO A 162 8.86 -31.81 -3.43
C PRO A 162 10.25 -32.17 -3.99
N ASP A 163 11.02 -31.16 -4.42
CA ASP A 163 12.48 -31.31 -4.53
C ASP A 163 13.05 -31.60 -3.13
N PRO A 164 13.82 -32.70 -2.92
CA PRO A 164 14.36 -33.05 -1.62
C PRO A 164 15.24 -31.97 -0.98
N ARG A 165 15.88 -31.10 -1.78
CA ARG A 165 16.68 -29.97 -1.28
C ARG A 165 15.79 -28.91 -0.65
N TRP A 166 14.70 -28.54 -1.32
CA TRP A 166 13.79 -27.52 -0.82
C TRP A 166 13.01 -28.01 0.40
N LEU A 167 12.60 -29.28 0.43
CA LEU A 167 12.02 -29.88 1.64
C LEU A 167 12.97 -29.83 2.83
N ARG A 168 14.26 -30.11 2.60
CA ARG A 168 15.28 -29.98 3.66
C ARG A 168 15.43 -28.54 4.12
N GLU A 169 15.50 -27.57 3.20
CA GLU A 169 15.56 -26.15 3.54
C GLU A 169 14.32 -25.68 4.33
N ALA A 170 13.13 -26.15 3.97
CA ALA A 170 11.88 -25.82 4.65
C ALA A 170 11.90 -26.34 6.09
N ILE A 171 12.20 -27.63 6.29
CA ILE A 171 12.33 -28.25 7.62
C ILE A 171 13.43 -27.57 8.44
N ASP A 172 14.60 -27.32 7.85
CA ASP A 172 15.71 -26.68 8.55
C ASP A 172 15.41 -25.22 8.89
N SER A 173 14.58 -24.51 8.12
CA SER A 173 14.14 -23.15 8.45
C SER A 173 13.30 -23.10 9.72
N VAL A 174 12.54 -24.17 10.03
CA VAL A 174 11.80 -24.32 11.30
C VAL A 174 12.75 -24.78 12.41
N ARG A 175 13.63 -25.74 12.14
CA ARG A 175 14.57 -26.29 13.15
C ARG A 175 15.51 -25.25 13.73
N HIS A 176 15.95 -24.31 12.90
CA HIS A 176 16.88 -23.25 13.26
C HIS A 176 16.19 -21.95 13.72
N GLN A 177 14.88 -21.98 14.00
CA GLN A 177 14.22 -20.83 14.62
C GLN A 177 14.88 -20.50 15.96
N THR A 178 15.10 -19.21 16.17
CA THR A 178 15.63 -18.67 17.44
C THR A 178 14.66 -18.87 18.61
N PHE A 179 13.37 -18.99 18.33
CA PHE A 179 12.35 -19.34 19.31
C PHE A 179 12.34 -20.86 19.54
N PRO A 180 12.43 -21.36 20.78
CA PRO A 180 12.54 -22.80 21.02
C PRO A 180 11.18 -23.53 21.09
N HIS A 181 10.09 -22.81 21.38
CA HIS A 181 8.76 -23.39 21.66
C HIS A 181 7.94 -23.59 20.39
N TRP A 182 8.39 -24.48 19.53
CA TRP A 182 7.67 -24.86 18.32
C TRP A 182 7.44 -26.35 18.19
N GLN A 183 6.46 -26.69 17.36
CA GLN A 183 6.16 -28.05 16.89
C GLN A 183 6.09 -28.02 15.36
N LEU A 184 6.66 -29.01 14.68
CA LEU A 184 6.52 -29.16 13.22
C LEU A 184 5.63 -30.37 12.92
N CYS A 185 4.47 -30.13 12.34
CA CYS A 185 3.46 -31.14 12.03
C CYS A 185 3.46 -31.41 10.52
N LEU A 186 4.08 -32.53 10.13
CA LEU A 186 4.23 -32.96 8.74
C LEU A 186 3.13 -33.95 8.36
N CYS A 187 2.56 -33.78 7.17
CA CYS A 187 1.75 -34.82 6.52
C CYS A 187 2.35 -35.19 5.17
N ASP A 188 2.89 -36.40 5.04
CA ASP A 188 3.25 -36.97 3.74
C ASP A 188 1.98 -37.44 3.02
N ASP A 189 1.56 -36.70 2.00
CA ASP A 189 0.33 -36.93 1.24
C ASP A 189 0.51 -37.98 0.13
N ALA A 190 1.07 -39.12 0.52
CA ALA A 190 1.43 -40.23 -0.37
C ALA A 190 2.48 -39.84 -1.44
N SER A 191 3.60 -39.23 -1.03
CA SER A 191 4.74 -39.01 -1.92
C SER A 191 5.22 -40.33 -2.55
N THR A 192 5.52 -40.30 -3.84
CA THR A 192 5.91 -41.46 -4.64
C THR A 192 7.42 -41.72 -4.64
N ASP A 193 8.23 -40.71 -4.31
CA ASP A 193 9.68 -40.85 -4.21
C ASP A 193 10.08 -41.39 -2.81
N PRO A 194 10.67 -42.60 -2.72
CA PRO A 194 11.16 -43.16 -1.45
C PRO A 194 12.20 -42.28 -0.74
N GLY A 195 12.91 -41.43 -1.49
CA GLY A 195 13.84 -40.45 -0.95
C GLY A 195 13.17 -39.44 -0.04
N ILE A 196 11.95 -39.02 -0.36
CA ILE A 196 11.14 -38.11 0.47
C ILE A 196 10.72 -38.80 1.77
N THR A 197 10.21 -40.02 1.69
CA THR A 197 9.82 -40.80 2.89
C THR A 197 11.01 -40.99 3.84
N THR A 198 12.21 -41.25 3.28
CA THR A 198 13.46 -41.41 4.04
C THR A 198 13.90 -40.09 4.68
N LEU A 199 13.82 -38.98 3.95
CA LEU A 199 14.14 -37.64 4.46
C LEU A 199 13.23 -37.29 5.64
N LEU A 200 11.92 -37.47 5.51
CA LEU A 200 10.96 -37.20 6.57
C LEU A 200 11.19 -38.08 7.81
N ALA A 201 11.48 -39.37 7.62
CA ALA A 201 11.82 -40.28 8.73
C ALA A 201 13.09 -39.83 9.47
N THR A 202 14.10 -39.37 8.72
CA THR A 202 15.35 -38.85 9.28
C THR A 202 15.12 -37.57 10.08
N ALA A 203 14.27 -36.67 9.58
CA ALA A 203 13.92 -35.43 10.27
C ALA A 203 13.24 -35.71 11.63
N VAL A 204 12.24 -36.61 11.65
CA VAL A 204 11.53 -37.02 12.89
C VAL A 204 12.49 -37.68 13.88
N ALA A 205 13.42 -38.52 13.41
CA ALA A 205 14.41 -39.15 14.29
C ALA A 205 15.43 -38.16 14.87
N ALA A 206 15.66 -37.04 14.19
CA ALA A 206 16.66 -36.04 14.57
C ALA A 206 16.13 -34.98 15.57
N ASP A 207 14.82 -34.72 15.62
CA ASP A 207 14.23 -33.74 16.52
C ASP A 207 12.82 -34.16 16.96
N PRO A 208 12.58 -34.40 18.27
CA PRO A 208 11.30 -34.90 18.78
C PRO A 208 10.14 -33.89 18.64
N ARG A 209 10.42 -32.62 18.34
CA ARG A 209 9.39 -31.62 18.05
C ARG A 209 8.77 -31.78 16.66
N ILE A 210 9.38 -32.62 15.81
CA ILE A 210 8.89 -32.93 14.47
C ILE A 210 8.02 -34.18 14.53
N GLN A 211 6.76 -34.06 14.15
CA GLN A 211 5.80 -35.15 14.08
C GLN A 211 5.36 -35.37 12.64
N LEU A 212 5.09 -36.62 12.28
CA LEU A 212 4.77 -37.03 10.93
C LEU A 212 3.58 -37.98 10.91
N ILE A 213 2.60 -37.66 10.07
CA ILE A 213 1.57 -38.59 9.61
C ILE A 213 1.79 -38.90 8.13
N ARG A 214 1.50 -40.14 7.72
CA ARG A 214 1.61 -40.56 6.31
C ARG A 214 0.25 -41.03 5.81
N ARG A 215 -0.16 -40.49 4.67
CA ARG A 215 -1.36 -40.91 3.95
C ARG A 215 -0.98 -42.00 2.95
N THR A 216 -1.89 -42.94 2.73
CA THR A 216 -1.75 -44.00 1.72
C THR A 216 -2.31 -43.58 0.36
N THR A 217 -3.11 -42.52 0.33
CA THR A 217 -3.73 -41.96 -0.88
C THR A 217 -3.60 -40.44 -0.86
N ASN A 218 -3.20 -39.86 -2.00
CA ASN A 218 -3.13 -38.42 -2.16
C ASN A 218 -4.51 -37.79 -1.93
N GLY A 219 -4.59 -36.93 -0.91
CA GLY A 219 -5.79 -36.21 -0.48
C GLY A 219 -5.78 -34.73 -0.86
N HIS A 220 -4.73 -34.28 -1.56
CA HIS A 220 -4.41 -32.90 -1.86
C HIS A 220 -4.24 -32.02 -0.61
N ILE A 221 -3.91 -30.75 -0.85
CA ILE A 221 -3.45 -29.80 0.17
C ILE A 221 -4.43 -29.65 1.35
N CYS A 222 -5.74 -29.63 1.12
CA CYS A 222 -6.72 -29.45 2.19
C CYS A 222 -6.72 -30.63 3.17
N ARG A 223 -6.80 -31.87 2.67
CA ARG A 223 -6.83 -33.06 3.55
C ARG A 223 -5.49 -33.31 4.21
N ALA A 224 -4.39 -33.14 3.47
CA ALA A 224 -3.05 -33.27 4.02
C ALA A 224 -2.79 -32.25 5.14
N SER A 225 -3.19 -31.00 4.94
CA SER A 225 -3.06 -29.95 5.97
C SER A 225 -3.93 -30.25 7.19
N ASN A 226 -5.15 -30.78 7.01
CA ASN A 226 -6.02 -31.16 8.12
C ASN A 226 -5.48 -32.36 8.91
N ASP A 227 -4.88 -33.35 8.25
CA ASP A 227 -4.23 -34.48 8.94
C ASP A 227 -3.03 -34.00 9.76
N ALA A 228 -2.21 -33.11 9.20
CA ALA A 228 -1.13 -32.45 9.95
C ALA A 228 -1.67 -31.59 11.11
N LEU A 229 -2.78 -30.86 10.91
CA LEU A 229 -3.46 -30.12 11.97
C LEU A 229 -3.93 -31.03 13.12
N GLY A 230 -4.24 -32.29 12.83
CA GLY A 230 -4.56 -33.31 13.84
C GLY A 230 -3.41 -33.61 14.82
N LEU A 231 -2.16 -33.34 14.43
CA LEU A 231 -0.97 -33.50 15.28
C LEU A 231 -0.72 -32.27 16.18
N VAL A 232 -1.36 -31.14 15.91
CA VAL A 232 -1.07 -29.86 16.58
C VAL A 232 -1.46 -29.92 18.07
N THR A 233 -0.53 -29.56 18.93
CA THR A 233 -0.73 -29.44 20.38
C THR A 233 -0.52 -28.01 20.90
N ALA A 234 0.14 -27.17 20.11
CA ALA A 234 0.37 -25.77 20.43
C ALA A 234 -0.93 -24.93 20.37
N PRO A 235 -1.01 -23.80 21.09
CA PRO A 235 -2.17 -22.89 21.04
C PRO A 235 -2.26 -22.07 19.75
N LEU A 236 -1.15 -21.91 19.04
CA LEU A 236 -1.09 -21.20 17.76
C LEU A 236 -0.69 -22.15 16.63
N THR A 237 -1.26 -21.94 15.45
CA THR A 237 -0.95 -22.70 14.23
C THR A 237 -0.53 -21.76 13.11
N ALA A 238 0.65 -22.01 12.56
CA ALA A 238 1.20 -21.38 11.36
C ALA A 238 1.22 -22.38 10.20
N PHE A 239 1.23 -21.87 8.96
CA PHE A 239 1.33 -22.68 7.75
C PHE A 239 2.66 -22.44 7.02
N LEU A 240 3.26 -23.51 6.50
CA LEU A 240 4.47 -23.45 5.69
C LEU A 240 4.39 -24.47 4.56
N ASP A 241 4.56 -24.01 3.33
CA ASP A 241 4.65 -24.90 2.18
C ASP A 241 6.00 -25.63 2.18
N HIS A 242 6.00 -26.87 1.70
CA HIS A 242 7.14 -27.79 1.77
C HIS A 242 8.38 -27.38 0.95
N ASP A 243 8.29 -26.31 0.19
CA ASP A 243 9.35 -25.73 -0.64
C ASP A 243 9.75 -24.31 -0.21
N ASP A 244 9.05 -23.74 0.78
CA ASP A 244 9.27 -22.37 1.25
C ASP A 244 10.19 -22.30 2.47
N ARG A 245 10.56 -21.08 2.88
CA ARG A 245 11.42 -20.85 4.04
C ARG A 245 10.87 -19.77 4.95
N LEU A 246 10.98 -20.00 6.25
CA LEU A 246 10.76 -18.97 7.25
C LEU A 246 12.03 -18.15 7.51
N HIS A 247 11.85 -16.88 7.84
CA HIS A 247 12.93 -16.06 8.39
C HIS A 247 13.38 -16.65 9.76
N PRO A 248 14.67 -16.64 10.14
CA PRO A 248 15.17 -17.29 11.37
C PRO A 248 14.56 -16.81 12.71
N ARG A 249 13.89 -15.65 12.69
CA ARG A 249 13.19 -15.05 13.84
C ARG A 249 11.68 -14.98 13.64
N ALA A 250 11.12 -15.68 12.65
CA ALA A 250 9.70 -15.61 12.33
C ALA A 250 8.84 -16.02 13.52
N LEU A 251 9.09 -17.19 14.12
CA LEU A 251 8.28 -17.68 15.23
C LEU A 251 8.45 -16.85 16.51
N GLU A 252 9.65 -16.31 16.76
CA GLU A 252 9.90 -15.39 17.88
C GLU A 252 9.07 -14.11 17.74
N GLN A 253 9.08 -13.48 16.56
CA GLN A 253 8.36 -12.24 16.33
C GLN A 253 6.84 -12.44 16.34
N VAL A 254 6.36 -13.57 15.82
CA VAL A 254 4.95 -13.96 15.91
C VAL A 254 4.53 -14.14 17.37
N ALA A 255 5.27 -14.96 18.14
CA ALA A 255 4.93 -15.23 19.54
C ALA A 255 4.91 -13.93 20.37
N ARG A 256 5.87 -13.04 20.12
CA ARG A 256 5.93 -11.72 20.75
C ARG A 256 4.74 -10.84 20.36
N ALA A 257 4.35 -10.81 19.09
CA ALA A 257 3.21 -10.03 18.65
C ALA A 257 1.89 -10.50 19.30
N PHE A 258 1.69 -11.81 19.49
CA PHE A 258 0.55 -12.32 20.25
C PHE A 258 0.60 -11.94 21.74
N ALA A 259 1.80 -11.90 22.35
CA ALA A 259 1.97 -11.45 23.73
C ALA A 259 1.70 -9.94 23.89
N ASP A 260 2.22 -9.11 22.98
CA ASP A 260 2.05 -7.65 22.98
C ASP A 260 0.62 -7.22 22.58
N HIS A 261 -0.10 -8.08 21.86
CA HIS A 261 -1.47 -7.86 21.40
C HIS A 261 -2.39 -9.05 21.76
N PRO A 262 -2.79 -9.18 23.03
CA PRO A 262 -3.47 -10.38 23.55
C PRO A 262 -4.88 -10.63 22.99
N ARG A 263 -5.46 -9.67 22.26
CA ARG A 263 -6.74 -9.85 21.54
C ARG A 263 -6.56 -10.48 20.15
N THR A 264 -5.33 -10.61 19.67
CA THR A 264 -5.02 -11.18 18.37
C THR A 264 -5.44 -12.65 18.33
N ARG A 265 -6.21 -13.02 17.31
CA ARG A 265 -6.62 -14.40 17.06
C ARG A 265 -6.19 -14.90 15.68
N LEU A 266 -5.94 -13.97 14.77
CA LEU A 266 -5.35 -14.18 13.45
C LEU A 266 -4.24 -13.16 13.25
N LEU A 267 -3.05 -13.61 12.86
CA LEU A 267 -1.91 -12.77 12.55
C LEU A 267 -1.39 -13.11 11.15
N TYR A 268 -0.98 -12.08 10.41
CA TYR A 268 -0.26 -12.26 9.16
C TYR A 268 0.96 -11.34 9.09
N THR A 269 1.93 -11.71 8.26
CA THR A 269 3.18 -10.98 8.06
C THR A 269 3.35 -10.56 6.61
N ASP A 270 4.33 -9.71 6.33
CA ASP A 270 4.81 -9.52 4.97
C ASP A 270 5.58 -10.76 4.48
N GLN A 271 5.76 -10.82 3.16
CA GLN A 271 6.51 -11.88 2.49
C GLN A 271 7.32 -11.30 1.35
N ASP A 272 8.27 -12.07 0.87
CA ASP A 272 8.92 -11.83 -0.42
C ASP A 272 9.07 -13.14 -1.18
N LYS A 273 9.63 -13.08 -2.38
CA LYS A 273 9.96 -14.27 -3.16
C LYS A 273 11.41 -14.66 -2.96
N ILE A 274 11.68 -15.95 -3.05
CA ILE A 274 13.04 -16.51 -3.11
C ILE A 274 13.21 -17.33 -4.38
N ASP A 275 14.25 -17.04 -5.15
CA ASP A 275 14.55 -17.79 -6.37
C ASP A 275 15.31 -19.10 -6.07
N PRO A 276 15.47 -20.02 -7.04
CA PRO A 276 16.17 -21.29 -6.83
C PRO A 276 17.64 -21.15 -6.40
N THR A 277 18.26 -19.97 -6.53
CA THR A 277 19.62 -19.69 -6.05
C THR A 277 19.66 -19.19 -4.61
N GLY A 278 18.49 -18.99 -3.99
CA GLY A 278 18.35 -18.47 -2.64
C GLY A 278 18.33 -16.94 -2.56
N ARG A 279 18.30 -16.24 -3.71
CA ARG A 279 18.22 -14.78 -3.74
C ARG A 279 16.78 -14.33 -3.55
N ARG A 280 16.59 -13.34 -2.67
CA ARG A 280 15.31 -12.77 -2.30
C ARG A 280 14.93 -11.57 -3.19
N THR A 281 13.67 -11.50 -3.61
CA THR A 281 13.14 -10.55 -4.61
C THR A 281 11.67 -10.23 -4.36
N GLU A 282 11.11 -9.18 -4.99
CA GLU A 282 9.66 -8.89 -5.00
C GLU A 282 9.00 -8.86 -3.59
N PRO A 283 9.34 -7.88 -2.73
CA PRO A 283 8.80 -7.79 -1.38
C PRO A 283 7.33 -7.38 -1.37
N PHE A 284 6.42 -8.27 -1.01
CA PHE A 284 5.02 -7.93 -0.84
C PHE A 284 4.76 -7.30 0.53
N LEU A 285 4.80 -5.97 0.55
CA LEU A 285 4.53 -5.13 1.71
C LEU A 285 3.02 -4.85 1.83
N LYS A 286 2.39 -5.46 2.84
CA LYS A 286 0.93 -5.54 2.96
C LYS A 286 0.37 -4.36 3.77
N PRO A 287 -0.86 -3.88 3.48
CA PRO A 287 -1.55 -3.00 4.41
C PRO A 287 -2.02 -3.78 5.65
N ASP A 288 -2.55 -3.05 6.63
CA ASP A 288 -3.35 -3.66 7.70
C ASP A 288 -4.68 -4.22 7.17
N TRP A 289 -5.41 -4.89 8.06
CA TRP A 289 -6.66 -5.55 7.74
C TRP A 289 -7.64 -4.62 7.02
N ASP A 290 -7.88 -4.95 5.77
CA ASP A 290 -8.84 -4.30 4.89
C ASP A 290 -9.87 -5.34 4.40
N PRO A 291 -11.14 -5.25 4.87
CA PRO A 291 -12.21 -6.18 4.50
C PRO A 291 -12.69 -6.00 3.07
N ASP A 292 -12.34 -4.91 2.38
CA ASP A 292 -12.65 -4.71 0.97
C ASP A 292 -11.54 -5.28 0.08
N LEU A 293 -10.28 -5.05 0.45
CA LEU A 293 -9.13 -5.58 -0.29
C LEU A 293 -9.10 -7.12 -0.30
N ILE A 294 -9.46 -7.76 0.82
CA ILE A 294 -9.47 -9.23 0.93
C ILE A 294 -10.49 -9.88 -0.01
N LEU A 295 -11.51 -9.15 -0.48
CA LEU A 295 -12.48 -9.70 -1.44
C LEU A 295 -11.97 -9.64 -2.88
N GLY A 296 -11.07 -8.70 -3.18
CA GLY A 296 -10.43 -8.59 -4.49
C GLY A 296 -9.19 -9.47 -4.65
N GLN A 297 -8.46 -9.71 -3.55
CA GLN A 297 -7.26 -10.53 -3.56
C GLN A 297 -6.94 -11.16 -2.20
N ASN A 298 -6.33 -12.35 -2.20
CA ASN A 298 -5.77 -12.97 -1.00
C ASN A 298 -4.42 -12.34 -0.61
N TYR A 299 -4.43 -11.12 -0.08
CA TYR A 299 -3.18 -10.44 0.30
C TYR A 299 -2.61 -10.91 1.64
N LEU A 300 -3.40 -11.58 2.49
CA LEU A 300 -2.94 -12.10 3.78
C LEU A 300 -1.94 -13.25 3.58
N CYS A 301 -2.32 -14.26 2.80
CA CYS A 301 -1.48 -15.35 2.30
C CYS A 301 -0.43 -15.85 3.31
N HIS A 302 0.87 -15.56 3.13
CA HIS A 302 1.93 -16.04 4.01
C HIS A 302 2.69 -14.90 4.73
N LEU A 303 3.20 -15.06 5.94
CA LEU A 303 2.95 -16.14 6.90
C LEU A 303 1.61 -15.90 7.60
N LEU A 304 0.68 -16.86 7.50
CA LEU A 304 -0.59 -16.83 8.22
C LEU A 304 -0.51 -17.66 9.50
N VAL A 305 -0.94 -17.08 10.61
CA VAL A 305 -0.98 -17.69 11.93
C VAL A 305 -2.36 -17.49 12.55
N LEU A 306 -2.98 -18.55 13.06
CA LEU A 306 -4.27 -18.48 13.77
C LEU A 306 -4.15 -19.12 15.13
N GLU A 307 -5.01 -18.71 16.05
CA GLU A 307 -5.33 -19.54 17.21
C GLU A 307 -5.79 -20.92 16.74
N THR A 308 -5.16 -21.97 17.27
CA THR A 308 -5.50 -23.35 16.94
C THR A 308 -6.96 -23.65 17.29
N LYS A 309 -7.49 -23.04 18.37
CA LYS A 309 -8.90 -23.18 18.74
C LYS A 309 -9.81 -22.63 17.64
N LEU A 310 -9.56 -21.40 17.17
CA LEU A 310 -10.33 -20.79 16.08
C LEU A 310 -10.28 -21.67 14.83
N LEU A 311 -9.10 -22.13 14.44
CA LEU A 311 -8.92 -23.00 13.28
C LEU A 311 -9.73 -24.31 13.38
N ARG A 312 -9.79 -24.91 14.58
CA ARG A 312 -10.59 -26.12 14.86
C ARG A 312 -12.09 -25.84 14.87
N ASP A 313 -12.52 -24.73 15.48
CA ASP A 313 -13.93 -24.31 15.49
C ASP A 313 -14.45 -24.09 14.06
N LEU A 314 -13.58 -23.59 13.16
CA LEU A 314 -13.86 -23.41 11.73
C LEU A 314 -13.84 -24.72 10.92
N GLY A 315 -13.46 -25.85 11.51
CA GLY A 315 -13.35 -27.15 10.83
C GLY A 315 -12.10 -27.31 9.94
N GLY A 316 -11.08 -26.47 10.11
CA GLY A 316 -9.83 -26.54 9.34
C GLY A 316 -9.96 -26.03 7.89
N LEU A 317 -9.16 -26.60 6.99
CA LEU A 317 -9.16 -26.31 5.57
C LEU A 317 -10.26 -27.11 4.87
N ARG A 318 -11.03 -26.47 4.00
CA ARG A 318 -12.21 -27.09 3.39
C ARG A 318 -11.84 -27.85 2.10
N PRO A 319 -12.06 -29.17 2.01
CA PRO A 319 -11.91 -29.89 0.74
C PRO A 319 -12.81 -29.31 -0.35
N GLY A 320 -12.33 -29.27 -1.59
CA GLY A 320 -13.00 -28.60 -2.71
C GLY A 320 -12.66 -27.11 -2.85
N CYS A 321 -11.73 -26.60 -2.02
CA CYS A 321 -11.15 -25.25 -2.13
C CYS A 321 -9.66 -25.32 -2.50
N GLU A 322 -9.15 -26.46 -2.99
CA GLU A 322 -7.74 -26.63 -3.33
C GLU A 322 -7.30 -25.57 -4.37
N GLY A 323 -6.19 -24.88 -4.07
CA GLY A 323 -5.69 -23.72 -4.80
C GLY A 323 -6.14 -22.37 -4.21
N SER A 324 -7.16 -22.34 -3.37
CA SER A 324 -7.69 -21.15 -2.68
C SER A 324 -8.04 -21.43 -1.21
N GLN A 325 -7.44 -22.48 -0.65
CA GLN A 325 -7.80 -23.03 0.66
C GLN A 325 -7.46 -22.07 1.80
N ASP A 326 -6.41 -21.27 1.64
CA ASP A 326 -6.00 -20.23 2.56
C ASP A 326 -6.95 -19.02 2.48
N TRP A 327 -7.31 -18.58 1.27
CA TRP A 327 -8.29 -17.50 1.09
C TRP A 327 -9.65 -17.87 1.67
N ASP A 328 -10.13 -19.09 1.41
CA ASP A 328 -11.34 -19.64 2.03
C ASP A 328 -11.28 -19.62 3.56
N LEU A 329 -10.17 -20.08 4.14
CA LEU A 329 -9.98 -20.10 5.58
C LEU A 329 -9.99 -18.68 6.17
N ILE A 330 -9.29 -17.74 5.53
CA ILE A 330 -9.24 -16.33 5.94
C ILE A 330 -10.63 -15.70 5.91
N LEU A 331 -11.38 -15.90 4.83
CA LEU A 331 -12.74 -15.39 4.67
C LEU A 331 -13.72 -15.99 5.67
N ARG A 332 -13.53 -17.25 6.09
CA ARG A 332 -14.34 -17.86 7.15
C ARG A 332 -13.95 -17.32 8.52
N ALA A 333 -12.65 -17.19 8.79
CA ALA A 333 -12.13 -16.66 10.05
C ALA A 333 -12.54 -15.20 10.27
N SER A 334 -12.50 -14.36 9.22
CA SER A 334 -12.85 -12.94 9.33
C SER A 334 -14.30 -12.69 9.72
N ARG A 335 -15.21 -13.66 9.52
CA ARG A 335 -16.61 -13.56 9.97
C ARG A 335 -16.78 -13.78 11.48
N GLU A 336 -15.83 -14.46 12.10
CA GLU A 336 -15.84 -14.80 13.53
C GLU A 336 -14.97 -13.83 14.37
N LEU A 337 -14.39 -12.82 13.72
CA LEU A 337 -13.39 -11.93 14.30
C LEU A 337 -13.78 -10.46 14.14
N GLU A 338 -13.58 -9.71 15.21
CA GLU A 338 -13.55 -8.25 15.13
C GLU A 338 -12.24 -7.79 14.45
N ALA A 339 -12.26 -6.61 13.84
CA ALA A 339 -11.11 -6.08 13.10
C ALA A 339 -9.83 -5.98 13.96
N ASP A 340 -9.95 -5.71 15.26
CA ASP A 340 -8.81 -5.62 16.18
C ASP A 340 -8.24 -6.97 16.64
N GLN A 341 -8.87 -8.08 16.22
CA GLN A 341 -8.37 -9.44 16.44
C GLN A 341 -7.58 -9.98 15.24
N ILE A 342 -7.54 -9.25 14.13
CA ILE A 342 -6.77 -9.54 12.92
C ILE A 342 -5.56 -8.61 12.90
N HIS A 343 -4.38 -9.15 13.20
CA HIS A 343 -3.18 -8.36 13.37
C HIS A 343 -2.21 -8.51 12.20
N HIS A 344 -1.76 -7.37 11.66
CA HIS A 344 -0.66 -7.33 10.71
C HIS A 344 0.66 -7.06 11.45
N LEU A 345 1.62 -7.95 11.27
CA LEU A 345 3.01 -7.75 11.70
C LEU A 345 3.85 -7.32 10.46
N PRO A 346 4.17 -6.03 10.29
CA PRO A 346 4.82 -5.47 9.09
C PRO A 346 6.31 -5.81 9.02
N ARG A 347 6.58 -7.10 8.80
CA ARG A 347 7.89 -7.73 8.76
C ARG A 347 7.88 -8.84 7.71
N ILE A 348 8.92 -8.90 6.89
CA ILE A 348 9.09 -9.96 5.89
C ILE A 348 9.60 -11.22 6.60
N LEU A 349 8.68 -12.10 6.99
CA LEU A 349 8.98 -13.29 7.79
C LEU A 349 8.81 -14.62 7.03
N TYR A 350 8.36 -14.52 5.77
CA TYR A 350 8.12 -15.65 4.88
C TYR A 350 8.80 -15.43 3.52
N HIS A 351 9.47 -16.45 3.01
CA HIS A 351 10.17 -16.42 1.73
C HIS A 351 9.54 -17.46 0.79
N TRP A 352 8.71 -16.96 -0.12
CA TRP A 352 7.91 -17.76 -1.04
C TRP A 352 8.70 -18.16 -2.28
N ARG A 353 8.92 -19.45 -2.50
CA ARG A 353 9.80 -19.93 -3.56
C ARG A 353 9.13 -19.78 -4.92
N SER A 354 9.84 -19.09 -5.82
CA SER A 354 9.44 -18.92 -7.21
C SER A 354 10.12 -19.96 -8.10
N HIS A 355 9.33 -20.91 -8.62
CA HIS A 355 9.77 -21.91 -9.60
C HIS A 355 8.59 -22.33 -10.50
N PRO A 356 8.82 -23.02 -11.64
CA PRO A 356 7.77 -23.30 -12.63
C PRO A 356 6.55 -24.10 -12.14
N GLY A 357 6.70 -24.87 -11.06
CA GLY A 357 5.61 -25.64 -10.44
C GLY A 357 4.82 -24.87 -9.38
N SER A 358 5.35 -23.75 -8.92
CA SER A 358 4.77 -22.91 -7.86
C SER A 358 3.85 -21.83 -8.44
N THR A 359 2.80 -21.49 -7.70
CA THR A 359 1.90 -20.37 -8.01
C THR A 359 2.66 -19.04 -8.01
N ALA A 360 3.76 -18.91 -7.26
CA ALA A 360 4.63 -17.73 -7.26
C ALA A 360 5.29 -17.46 -8.62
N GLY A 361 5.62 -18.54 -9.35
CA GLY A 361 6.23 -18.50 -10.67
C GLY A 361 5.23 -18.57 -11.82
N ASN A 362 3.98 -18.98 -11.56
CA ASN A 362 2.97 -19.16 -12.61
C ASN A 362 1.51 -19.00 -12.14
N PRO A 363 1.07 -17.77 -11.77
CA PRO A 363 -0.26 -17.51 -11.20
C PRO A 363 -1.44 -17.89 -12.13
N GLY A 364 -1.23 -17.84 -13.45
CA GLY A 364 -2.29 -18.03 -14.46
C GLY A 364 -2.46 -19.46 -14.99
N SER A 365 -1.68 -20.43 -14.51
CA SER A 365 -1.58 -21.75 -15.16
C SER A 365 -2.66 -22.78 -14.82
N LYS A 366 -3.57 -22.48 -13.88
CA LYS A 366 -4.44 -23.50 -13.29
C LYS A 366 -5.90 -23.01 -13.18
N PRO A 367 -6.76 -23.26 -14.20
CA PRO A 367 -8.16 -22.82 -14.21
C PRO A 367 -8.98 -23.23 -12.97
N TYR A 368 -8.62 -24.33 -12.30
CA TYR A 368 -9.31 -24.76 -11.08
C TYR A 368 -9.14 -23.79 -9.90
N VAL A 369 -8.01 -23.06 -9.82
CA VAL A 369 -7.73 -22.10 -8.75
C VAL A 369 -8.72 -20.95 -8.79
N SER A 370 -8.99 -20.41 -9.99
CA SER A 370 -9.97 -19.33 -10.19
C SER A 370 -11.38 -19.78 -9.78
N ASN A 371 -11.77 -21.02 -10.11
CA ASN A 371 -13.07 -21.57 -9.71
C ASN A 371 -13.18 -21.74 -8.18
N ALA A 372 -12.12 -22.22 -7.52
CA ALA A 372 -12.07 -22.35 -6.07
C ALA A 372 -12.17 -20.99 -5.37
N SER A 373 -11.43 -19.98 -5.84
CA SER A 373 -11.48 -18.61 -5.32
C SER A 373 -12.86 -17.98 -5.49
N ARG A 374 -13.47 -18.10 -6.68
CA ARG A 374 -14.83 -17.60 -6.92
C ARG A 374 -15.83 -18.24 -5.96
N ARG A 375 -15.73 -19.55 -5.75
CA ARG A 375 -16.58 -20.27 -4.79
C ARG A 375 -16.39 -19.77 -3.36
N ALA A 376 -15.14 -19.61 -2.91
CA ALA A 376 -14.84 -19.10 -1.57
C ALA A 376 -15.45 -17.71 -1.34
N LEU A 377 -15.32 -16.81 -2.32
CA LEU A 377 -15.92 -15.47 -2.28
C LEU A 377 -17.45 -15.52 -2.28
N SER A 378 -18.06 -16.30 -3.17
CA SER A 378 -19.51 -16.46 -3.23
C SER A 378 -20.09 -17.03 -1.93
N ASP A 379 -19.44 -18.03 -1.34
CA ASP A 379 -19.85 -18.60 -0.04
C ASP A 379 -19.68 -17.57 1.09
N HIS A 380 -18.62 -16.76 1.04
CA HIS A 380 -18.41 -15.70 2.02
C HIS A 380 -19.50 -14.62 1.94
N LEU A 381 -19.77 -14.10 0.74
CA LEU A 381 -20.81 -13.09 0.51
C LEU A 381 -22.20 -13.61 0.86
N GLY A 382 -22.52 -14.86 0.48
CA GLY A 382 -23.78 -15.50 0.82
C GLY A 382 -23.99 -15.66 2.33
N ALA A 383 -22.92 -16.01 3.08
CA ALA A 383 -22.99 -16.10 4.54
C ALA A 383 -23.19 -14.75 5.23
N LEU A 384 -22.76 -13.65 4.60
CA LEU A 384 -23.05 -12.28 5.05
C LEU A 384 -24.45 -11.79 4.66
N GLY A 385 -25.24 -12.60 3.95
CA GLY A 385 -26.53 -12.19 3.38
C GLY A 385 -26.40 -11.14 2.28
N SER A 386 -25.20 -10.97 1.72
CA SER A 386 -24.94 -10.01 0.65
C SER A 386 -25.42 -10.56 -0.70
N ALA A 387 -26.10 -9.71 -1.47
CA ALA A 387 -26.47 -10.00 -2.85
C ALA A 387 -25.35 -9.68 -3.85
N ALA A 388 -24.17 -9.29 -3.36
CA ALA A 388 -23.02 -9.00 -4.22
C ALA A 388 -22.44 -10.27 -4.86
N THR A 389 -21.85 -10.13 -6.04
CA THR A 389 -21.28 -11.27 -6.80
C THR A 389 -19.82 -11.01 -7.18
N PRO A 390 -18.94 -12.02 -7.04
CA PRO A 390 -17.55 -11.90 -7.46
C PRO A 390 -17.40 -12.17 -8.96
N GLU A 391 -16.73 -11.26 -9.67
CA GLU A 391 -16.36 -11.39 -11.08
C GLU A 391 -14.83 -11.41 -11.26
N PRO A 392 -14.29 -12.24 -12.16
CA PRO A 392 -12.86 -12.21 -12.45
C PRO A 392 -12.39 -10.84 -12.96
N ALA A 393 -11.26 -10.38 -12.46
CA ALA A 393 -10.53 -9.20 -12.93
C ALA A 393 -9.12 -9.60 -13.43
N PRO A 394 -8.44 -8.73 -14.22
CA PRO A 394 -7.08 -9.01 -14.69
C PRO A 394 -6.11 -9.36 -13.56
N GLY A 395 -5.13 -10.23 -13.81
CA GLY A 395 -4.10 -10.58 -12.82
C GLY A 395 -4.50 -11.65 -11.80
N GLY A 396 -5.65 -12.32 -11.98
CA GLY A 396 -6.14 -13.32 -11.03
C GLY A 396 -6.91 -12.72 -9.85
N PHE A 397 -7.25 -11.44 -9.94
CA PHE A 397 -8.03 -10.70 -8.95
C PHE A 397 -9.54 -10.85 -9.19
N PHE A 398 -10.33 -10.29 -8.27
CA PHE A 398 -11.78 -10.24 -8.37
C PHE A 398 -12.30 -8.81 -8.20
N ARG A 399 -13.37 -8.49 -8.94
CA ARG A 399 -14.25 -7.35 -8.70
C ARG A 399 -15.48 -7.86 -7.98
N ILE A 400 -15.91 -7.16 -6.94
CA ILE A 400 -17.17 -7.47 -6.26
C ILE A 400 -18.24 -6.52 -6.79
N LEU A 401 -19.21 -7.07 -7.52
CA LEU A 401 -20.35 -6.30 -7.98
C LEU A 401 -21.40 -6.21 -6.88
N HIS A 402 -21.59 -5.02 -6.33
CA HIS A 402 -22.68 -4.72 -5.41
C HIS A 402 -23.92 -4.31 -6.21
N PRO A 403 -25.11 -4.87 -5.93
CA PRO A 403 -26.33 -4.44 -6.60
C PRO A 403 -26.76 -3.05 -6.12
N LEU A 404 -27.32 -2.27 -7.04
CA LEU A 404 -28.04 -1.05 -6.69
C LEU A 404 -29.45 -1.39 -6.18
N PRO A 405 -30.05 -0.52 -5.34
CA PRO A 405 -31.49 -0.54 -5.11
C PRO A 405 -32.28 -0.41 -6.42
N ASP A 406 -33.52 -0.90 -6.43
CA ASP A 406 -34.47 -0.71 -7.53
C ASP A 406 -35.71 0.06 -7.03
N PRO A 407 -35.98 1.29 -7.52
CA PRO A 407 -35.17 2.03 -8.48
C PRO A 407 -33.84 2.52 -7.88
N PRO A 408 -32.79 2.69 -8.71
CA PRO A 408 -31.53 3.25 -8.25
C PRO A 408 -31.71 4.72 -7.83
N PRO A 409 -31.01 5.18 -6.77
CA PRO A 409 -31.19 6.52 -6.24
C PRO A 409 -30.56 7.59 -7.12
N ARG A 410 -31.13 8.78 -7.14
CA ARG A 410 -30.59 9.93 -7.87
C ARG A 410 -29.16 10.31 -7.45
N ILE A 411 -28.31 10.58 -8.44
CA ILE A 411 -26.97 11.16 -8.28
C ILE A 411 -26.99 12.64 -8.68
N SER A 412 -26.51 13.54 -7.83
CA SER A 412 -26.27 14.94 -8.19
C SER A 412 -24.78 15.17 -8.44
N VAL A 413 -24.42 15.48 -9.69
CA VAL A 413 -23.05 15.75 -10.12
C VAL A 413 -22.75 17.23 -9.93
N ILE A 414 -21.94 17.56 -8.92
CA ILE A 414 -21.62 18.92 -8.51
C ILE A 414 -20.28 19.32 -9.13
N ILE A 415 -20.32 20.34 -9.99
CA ILE A 415 -19.14 20.77 -10.77
C ILE A 415 -18.91 22.28 -10.56
N PRO A 416 -17.97 22.66 -9.68
CA PRO A 416 -17.49 24.04 -9.59
C PRO A 416 -16.72 24.45 -10.85
N THR A 417 -16.97 25.65 -11.37
CA THR A 417 -16.32 26.15 -12.58
C THR A 417 -16.12 27.66 -12.58
N ARG A 418 -15.09 28.11 -13.33
CA ARG A 418 -14.80 29.51 -13.62
C ARG A 418 -13.97 29.62 -14.89
N ASP A 419 -14.39 30.47 -15.83
CA ASP A 419 -13.60 30.95 -17.00
C ASP A 419 -12.80 29.89 -17.75
N ALA A 420 -13.36 28.69 -17.90
CA ALA A 420 -12.70 27.53 -18.51
C ALA A 420 -13.63 26.78 -19.48
N PRO A 421 -14.11 27.42 -20.56
CA PRO A 421 -15.16 26.89 -21.42
C PRO A 421 -14.77 25.56 -22.09
N ALA A 422 -13.50 25.41 -22.51
CA ALA A 422 -13.02 24.21 -23.17
C ALA A 422 -12.97 23.01 -22.23
N LEU A 423 -12.52 23.21 -20.98
CA LEU A 423 -12.46 22.15 -19.96
C LEU A 423 -13.89 21.77 -19.54
N LEU A 424 -14.73 22.76 -19.25
CA LEU A 424 -16.12 22.53 -18.90
C LEU A 424 -16.87 21.76 -19.99
N SER A 425 -16.67 22.14 -21.26
CA SER A 425 -17.29 21.42 -22.39
C SER A 425 -16.80 19.99 -22.47
N ALA A 426 -15.49 19.74 -22.38
CA ALA A 426 -14.95 18.38 -22.41
C ALA A 426 -15.50 17.52 -21.27
N CYS A 427 -15.62 18.07 -20.06
CA CYS A 427 -16.20 17.39 -18.90
C CYS A 427 -17.67 17.04 -19.15
N LEU A 428 -18.52 18.02 -19.49
CA LEU A 428 -19.94 17.80 -19.74
C LEU A 428 -20.20 16.86 -20.93
N ASP A 429 -19.44 16.98 -22.00
CA ASP A 429 -19.54 16.10 -23.18
C ASP A 429 -19.09 14.68 -22.84
N SER A 430 -18.14 14.50 -21.91
CA SER A 430 -17.75 13.17 -21.43
C SER A 430 -18.88 12.51 -20.62
N LEU A 431 -19.56 13.28 -19.76
CA LEU A 431 -20.71 12.81 -19.00
C LEU A 431 -21.84 12.37 -19.95
N ALA A 432 -22.19 13.20 -20.93
CA ALA A 432 -23.23 12.87 -21.90
C ALA A 432 -22.90 11.63 -22.77
N ARG A 433 -21.61 11.37 -23.05
CA ARG A 433 -21.17 10.21 -23.85
C ARG A 433 -21.14 8.91 -23.06
N HIS A 434 -20.77 8.97 -21.78
CA HIS A 434 -20.45 7.78 -21.01
C HIS A 434 -21.48 7.46 -19.93
N GLU A 435 -22.35 8.39 -19.56
CA GLU A 435 -23.27 8.13 -18.47
C GLU A 435 -24.54 7.39 -18.91
N ASP A 436 -24.71 6.19 -18.36
CA ASP A 436 -25.85 5.30 -18.55
C ASP A 436 -26.67 5.08 -17.28
N TYR A 437 -26.29 5.71 -16.16
CA TYR A 437 -27.09 5.70 -14.93
C TYR A 437 -28.44 6.40 -15.16
N PRO A 438 -29.56 5.84 -14.67
CA PRO A 438 -30.88 6.25 -15.14
C PRO A 438 -31.43 7.54 -14.51
N ASP A 439 -31.03 7.90 -13.29
CA ASP A 439 -31.50 9.11 -12.60
C ASP A 439 -30.31 9.90 -12.05
N TRP A 440 -29.95 10.98 -12.75
CA TRP A 440 -28.89 11.89 -12.33
C TRP A 440 -29.17 13.31 -12.81
N GLU A 441 -28.52 14.27 -12.17
CA GLU A 441 -28.59 15.69 -12.53
C GLU A 441 -27.22 16.36 -12.45
N ILE A 442 -27.10 17.52 -13.09
CA ILE A 442 -25.91 18.35 -13.01
C ILE A 442 -26.21 19.59 -12.18
N VAL A 443 -25.36 19.86 -11.20
CA VAL A 443 -25.33 21.11 -10.42
C VAL A 443 -24.04 21.85 -10.73
N LEU A 444 -24.12 22.85 -11.60
CA LEU A 444 -22.98 23.71 -11.94
C LEU A 444 -22.87 24.86 -10.96
N VAL A 445 -21.72 24.98 -10.30
CA VAL A 445 -21.43 26.10 -9.40
C VAL A 445 -20.52 27.08 -10.13
N ASP A 446 -21.10 28.16 -10.66
CA ASP A 446 -20.37 29.21 -11.38
C ASP A 446 -19.76 30.21 -10.40
N HIS A 447 -18.44 30.25 -10.33
CA HIS A 447 -17.68 31.22 -9.53
C HIS A 447 -17.38 32.48 -10.35
N GLU A 448 -18.43 33.27 -10.59
CA GLU A 448 -18.35 34.59 -11.25
C GLU A 448 -17.64 34.55 -12.62
N SER A 449 -17.94 33.57 -13.48
CA SER A 449 -17.35 33.53 -14.82
C SER A 449 -17.58 34.85 -15.57
N SER A 450 -16.51 35.39 -16.13
CA SER A 450 -16.45 36.62 -16.92
C SER A 450 -16.25 36.36 -18.41
N ASP A 451 -15.69 35.20 -18.78
CA ASP A 451 -15.49 34.76 -20.16
C ASP A 451 -16.86 34.56 -20.86
N PRO A 452 -17.13 35.29 -21.96
CA PRO A 452 -18.36 35.12 -22.74
C PRO A 452 -18.59 33.68 -23.22
N ALA A 453 -17.54 32.94 -23.56
CA ALA A 453 -17.65 31.56 -23.99
C ALA A 453 -18.02 30.62 -22.83
N ALA A 454 -17.48 30.86 -21.63
CA ALA A 454 -17.86 30.11 -20.43
C ALA A 454 -19.32 30.36 -20.07
N ARG A 455 -19.76 31.62 -20.06
CA ARG A 455 -21.16 32.00 -19.83
C ARG A 455 -22.11 31.35 -20.83
N LYS A 456 -21.74 31.37 -22.11
CA LYS A 456 -22.52 30.70 -23.16
C LYS A 456 -22.69 29.21 -22.88
N ARG A 457 -21.61 28.51 -22.50
CA ARG A 457 -21.67 27.08 -22.18
C ARG A 457 -22.51 26.78 -20.93
N ILE A 458 -22.45 27.65 -19.92
CA ILE A 458 -23.28 27.56 -18.71
C ILE A 458 -24.77 27.76 -19.06
N ASP A 459 -25.10 28.73 -19.92
CA ASP A 459 -26.47 28.96 -20.40
C ASP A 459 -26.98 27.81 -21.28
N GLU A 460 -26.11 27.16 -22.06
CA GLU A 460 -26.41 25.91 -22.77
C GLU A 460 -26.75 24.79 -21.78
N ALA A 461 -25.90 24.56 -20.77
CA ALA A 461 -26.14 23.55 -19.74
C ALA A 461 -27.45 23.81 -18.98
N ARG A 462 -27.77 25.07 -18.67
CA ARG A 462 -29.05 25.44 -18.04
C ARG A 462 -30.25 25.03 -18.90
N ARG A 463 -30.17 25.24 -20.23
CA ARG A 463 -31.23 24.81 -21.17
C ARG A 463 -31.33 23.29 -21.31
N GLU A 464 -30.21 22.60 -21.10
CA GLU A 464 -30.12 21.13 -21.04
C GLU A 464 -30.64 20.56 -19.69
N GLY A 465 -31.00 21.41 -18.74
CA GLY A 465 -31.59 21.02 -17.45
C GLY A 465 -30.65 21.06 -16.26
N ALA A 466 -29.42 21.54 -16.42
CA ALA A 466 -28.49 21.71 -15.30
C ALA A 466 -28.98 22.80 -14.32
N VAL A 467 -28.85 22.51 -13.02
CA VAL A 467 -29.06 23.49 -11.94
C VAL A 467 -27.83 24.38 -11.87
N ILE A 468 -28.02 25.70 -11.98
CA ILE A 468 -26.91 26.67 -11.91
C ILE A 468 -26.95 27.39 -10.56
N VAL A 469 -25.86 27.26 -9.80
CA VAL A 469 -25.63 27.96 -8.53
C VAL A 469 -24.59 29.05 -8.80
N ASN A 470 -24.96 30.31 -8.59
CA ASN A 470 -24.01 31.42 -8.71
C ASN A 470 -23.32 31.63 -7.36
N ALA A 471 -22.00 31.43 -7.32
CA ALA A 471 -21.18 31.64 -6.14
C ALA A 471 -20.32 32.89 -6.31
N GLY A 472 -20.19 33.69 -5.25
CA GLY A 472 -19.41 34.94 -5.26
C GLY A 472 -18.31 34.97 -4.19
N GLY A 473 -17.38 35.92 -4.33
CA GLY A 473 -16.33 36.19 -3.35
C GLY A 473 -14.97 35.51 -3.65
N PRO A 474 -14.04 35.48 -2.67
CA PRO A 474 -12.73 34.84 -2.84
C PRO A 474 -12.85 33.35 -3.19
N PHE A 475 -11.85 32.82 -3.90
CA PHE A 475 -11.85 31.40 -4.27
C PHE A 475 -11.83 30.51 -3.02
N ASN A 476 -12.86 29.68 -2.87
CA ASN A 476 -13.02 28.71 -1.80
C ASN A 476 -13.75 27.50 -2.37
N PHE A 477 -12.98 26.49 -2.81
CA PHE A 477 -13.51 25.28 -3.39
C PHE A 477 -14.50 24.57 -2.45
N ALA A 478 -14.15 24.46 -1.17
CA ALA A 478 -14.99 23.80 -0.17
C ALA A 478 -16.35 24.51 0.00
N ALA A 479 -16.37 25.84 -0.01
CA ALA A 479 -17.61 26.61 0.04
C ALA A 479 -18.46 26.42 -1.21
N PHE A 480 -17.85 26.42 -2.41
CA PHE A 480 -18.56 26.20 -3.67
C PHE A 480 -19.15 24.79 -3.74
N ALA A 481 -18.38 23.77 -3.33
CA ALA A 481 -18.85 22.41 -3.23
C ALA A 481 -20.04 22.28 -2.26
N ASN A 482 -19.97 22.91 -1.08
CA ASN A 482 -21.09 22.95 -0.12
C ASN A 482 -22.34 23.64 -0.69
N GLN A 483 -22.19 24.75 -1.42
CA GLN A 483 -23.32 25.43 -2.07
C GLN A 483 -23.97 24.55 -3.14
N GLY A 484 -23.16 23.86 -3.95
CA GLY A 484 -23.66 22.88 -4.90
C GLY A 484 -24.39 21.72 -4.21
N ALA A 485 -23.82 21.19 -3.12
CA ALA A 485 -24.46 20.14 -2.32
C ALA A 485 -25.79 20.58 -1.70
N ALA A 486 -25.91 21.85 -1.29
CA ALA A 486 -27.17 22.39 -0.76
C ALA A 486 -28.24 22.57 -1.84
N ALA A 487 -27.86 22.73 -3.11
CA ALA A 487 -28.77 22.83 -4.25
C ALA A 487 -29.11 21.48 -4.89
N ALA A 488 -28.37 20.43 -4.53
CA ALA A 488 -28.55 19.07 -5.05
C ALA A 488 -29.83 18.41 -4.52
N SER A 489 -30.48 17.61 -5.36
CA SER A 489 -31.68 16.82 -5.01
C SER A 489 -31.40 15.32 -4.85
N GLY A 490 -30.19 14.87 -5.16
CA GLY A 490 -29.77 13.49 -5.14
C GLY A 490 -29.57 12.95 -3.73
N ARG A 491 -29.80 11.64 -3.57
CA ARG A 491 -29.39 10.89 -2.38
C ARG A 491 -27.88 10.65 -2.37
N LEU A 492 -27.25 10.67 -3.55
CA LEU A 492 -25.81 10.59 -3.73
C LEU A 492 -25.31 11.92 -4.30
N LEU A 493 -24.24 12.44 -3.69
CA LEU A 493 -23.51 13.60 -4.17
C LEU A 493 -22.22 13.12 -4.84
N LEU A 494 -21.96 13.58 -6.06
CA LEU A 494 -20.72 13.36 -6.77
C LEU A 494 -20.02 14.69 -7.01
N PHE A 495 -18.95 14.96 -6.25
CA PHE A 495 -18.09 16.10 -6.49
C PHE A 495 -17.14 15.78 -7.63
N LEU A 496 -17.13 16.64 -8.66
CA LEU A 496 -16.36 16.43 -9.88
C LEU A 496 -15.73 17.73 -10.34
N ASN A 497 -14.42 17.72 -10.60
CA ASN A 497 -13.76 18.89 -11.16
C ASN A 497 -14.17 19.11 -12.64
N ASN A 498 -14.16 20.37 -13.07
CA ASN A 498 -14.52 20.72 -14.45
C ASN A 498 -13.46 20.33 -15.51
N ASP A 499 -12.30 19.80 -15.10
CA ASP A 499 -11.20 19.36 -15.97
C ASP A 499 -10.98 17.84 -15.94
N THR A 500 -12.03 17.09 -15.60
CA THR A 500 -12.07 15.63 -15.69
C THR A 500 -12.87 15.13 -16.89
N GLU A 501 -12.53 13.94 -17.40
CA GLU A 501 -13.28 13.27 -18.46
C GLU A 501 -13.47 11.78 -18.12
N ALA A 502 -14.70 11.29 -18.14
CA ALA A 502 -14.98 9.86 -17.97
C ALA A 502 -14.41 9.03 -19.13
N LEU A 503 -13.85 7.85 -18.83
CA LEU A 503 -13.21 6.99 -19.84
C LEU A 503 -14.10 5.84 -20.33
N HIS A 504 -15.17 5.51 -19.62
CA HIS A 504 -16.08 4.41 -19.94
C HIS A 504 -17.43 4.57 -19.23
N SER A 505 -18.45 3.84 -19.69
CA SER A 505 -19.78 3.77 -19.03
C SER A 505 -19.79 2.88 -17.78
N GLY A 506 -20.83 3.02 -16.96
CA GLY A 506 -20.98 2.28 -15.70
C GLY A 506 -20.06 2.73 -14.55
N TRP A 507 -19.25 3.78 -14.73
CA TRP A 507 -18.33 4.29 -13.70
C TRP A 507 -19.07 4.96 -12.53
N MET A 508 -20.15 5.72 -12.79
CA MET A 508 -20.99 6.27 -11.71
C MET A 508 -21.74 5.17 -10.99
N GLN A 509 -22.27 4.17 -11.71
CA GLN A 509 -22.93 3.01 -11.12
C GLN A 509 -22.01 2.27 -10.15
N GLU A 510 -20.74 2.06 -10.52
CA GLU A 510 -19.73 1.47 -9.64
C GLU A 510 -19.56 2.30 -8.35
N MET A 511 -19.38 3.61 -8.48
CA MET A 511 -19.21 4.49 -7.31
C MET A 511 -20.46 4.51 -6.43
N ALA A 512 -21.65 4.54 -7.04
CA ALA A 512 -22.94 4.57 -6.36
C ALA A 512 -23.18 3.29 -5.55
N ALA A 513 -22.88 2.12 -6.13
CA ALA A 513 -23.03 0.84 -5.46
C ALA A 513 -22.16 0.76 -4.20
N HIS A 514 -20.97 1.35 -4.22
CA HIS A 514 -20.11 1.45 -3.04
C HIS A 514 -20.55 2.53 -2.05
N ALA A 515 -20.96 3.72 -2.51
CA ALA A 515 -21.34 4.84 -1.64
C ALA A 515 -22.60 4.55 -0.81
N LEU A 516 -23.48 3.69 -1.31
CA LEU A 516 -24.69 3.24 -0.61
C LEU A 516 -24.43 2.23 0.50
N ARG A 517 -23.23 1.66 0.59
CA ARG A 517 -22.87 0.73 1.67
C ARG A 517 -22.81 1.50 3.00
N PRO A 518 -23.48 1.04 4.09
CA PRO A 518 -23.54 1.78 5.35
C PRO A 518 -22.17 2.11 5.96
N GLU A 519 -21.22 1.19 5.82
CA GLU A 519 -19.85 1.27 6.35
C GLU A 519 -18.90 2.12 5.50
N ILE A 520 -19.33 2.61 4.33
CA ILE A 520 -18.51 3.43 3.42
C ILE A 520 -18.98 4.89 3.48
N GLY A 521 -18.06 5.80 3.79
CA GLY A 521 -18.31 7.24 3.90
C GLY A 521 -18.04 8.00 2.61
N ALA A 522 -16.98 7.66 1.89
CA ALA A 522 -16.58 8.32 0.66
C ALA A 522 -15.98 7.32 -0.33
N VAL A 523 -16.27 7.52 -1.62
CA VAL A 523 -15.77 6.68 -2.71
C VAL A 523 -15.00 7.54 -3.71
N GLY A 524 -13.76 7.17 -4.00
CA GLY A 524 -12.93 7.83 -5.02
C GLY A 524 -12.66 6.94 -6.22
N ALA A 525 -12.54 7.59 -7.37
CA ALA A 525 -12.19 6.96 -8.65
C ALA A 525 -10.66 6.86 -8.86
N LEU A 526 -10.24 6.04 -9.82
CA LEU A 526 -8.90 6.10 -10.38
C LEU A 526 -8.79 7.28 -11.35
N LEU A 527 -7.91 8.23 -11.02
CA LEU A 527 -7.62 9.37 -11.88
C LEU A 527 -6.28 9.18 -12.59
N LEU A 528 -6.29 9.42 -13.89
CA LEU A 528 -5.13 9.28 -14.77
C LEU A 528 -4.71 10.63 -15.34
N HIS A 529 -3.41 10.82 -15.49
CA HIS A 529 -2.85 11.87 -16.31
C HIS A 529 -3.09 11.58 -17.81
N PRO A 530 -3.02 12.59 -18.69
CA PRO A 530 -3.17 12.40 -20.14
C PRO A 530 -2.21 11.41 -20.79
N ASP A 531 -1.06 11.15 -20.16
CA ASP A 531 -0.09 10.15 -20.62
C ASP A 531 -0.42 8.72 -20.17
N GLY A 532 -1.53 8.52 -19.44
CA GLY A 532 -1.99 7.23 -18.93
C GLY A 532 -1.38 6.82 -17.60
N THR A 533 -0.49 7.63 -17.01
CA THR A 533 0.04 7.37 -15.67
C THR A 533 -0.98 7.69 -14.58
N VAL A 534 -0.89 7.02 -13.44
CA VAL A 534 -1.76 7.23 -12.29
C VAL A 534 -1.48 8.62 -11.70
N GLN A 535 -2.54 9.39 -11.50
CA GLN A 535 -2.50 10.63 -10.71
C GLN A 535 -3.08 10.40 -9.31
N HIS A 536 -4.15 9.62 -9.20
CA HIS A 536 -4.79 9.33 -7.91
C HIS A 536 -5.19 7.88 -7.80
N GLY A 537 -4.52 7.17 -6.89
CA GLY A 537 -4.91 5.83 -6.43
C GLY A 537 -5.37 5.82 -4.97
N GLY A 538 -5.94 6.91 -4.45
CA GLY A 538 -6.16 7.17 -3.02
C GLY A 538 -5.09 8.07 -2.39
N VAL A 539 -5.27 8.46 -1.12
CA VAL A 539 -4.33 9.30 -0.35
C VAL A 539 -3.65 8.47 0.74
N ALA A 540 -2.35 8.71 0.94
CA ALA A 540 -1.55 8.18 2.04
C ALA A 540 -1.14 9.28 3.02
N GLY A 541 -1.20 8.97 4.32
CA GLY A 541 -0.82 9.87 5.41
C GLY A 541 0.70 10.04 5.54
N GLY A 542 1.14 11.26 5.83
CA GLY A 542 2.56 11.63 5.97
C GLY A 542 3.33 11.74 4.65
N LEU A 543 2.77 11.28 3.53
CA LEU A 543 3.38 11.38 2.22
C LEU A 543 3.52 12.86 1.83
N GLY A 544 4.71 13.28 1.40
CA GLY A 544 5.02 14.70 1.15
C GLY A 544 5.04 15.56 2.42
N GLY A 545 5.11 14.95 3.61
CA GLY A 545 5.15 15.62 4.91
C GLY A 545 3.79 15.84 5.57
N VAL A 546 2.68 15.61 4.87
CA VAL A 546 1.33 15.84 5.38
C VAL A 546 0.38 14.73 4.93
N ALA A 547 -0.04 14.76 3.67
CA ALA A 547 -0.87 13.76 3.01
C ALA A 547 -0.65 13.90 1.50
N GLY A 548 -0.56 12.78 0.78
CA GLY A 548 -0.23 12.80 -0.65
C GLY A 548 -0.91 11.69 -1.45
N HIS A 549 -0.96 11.86 -2.77
CA HIS A 549 -1.56 10.90 -3.69
C HIS A 549 -0.72 9.63 -3.78
N HIS A 550 -1.35 8.50 -3.44
CA HIS A 550 -0.71 7.19 -3.48
C HIS A 550 -0.58 6.70 -4.93
N PHE A 551 0.56 6.07 -5.23
CA PHE A 551 0.88 5.51 -6.56
C PHE A 551 1.00 6.52 -7.72
N ALA A 552 1.12 7.81 -7.42
CA ALA A 552 1.31 8.83 -8.45
C ALA A 552 2.52 8.52 -9.34
N GLY A 553 2.36 8.69 -10.65
CA GLY A 553 3.37 8.45 -11.68
C GLY A 553 3.54 6.99 -12.13
N LEU A 554 2.87 6.02 -11.49
CA LEU A 554 2.95 4.63 -11.91
C LEU A 554 2.00 4.31 -13.07
N PRO A 555 2.33 3.31 -13.92
CA PRO A 555 1.32 2.61 -14.73
C PRO A 555 0.27 1.92 -13.83
N VAL A 556 -0.95 1.77 -14.33
CA VAL A 556 -2.05 1.11 -13.58
C VAL A 556 -1.70 -0.34 -13.22
N GLU A 557 -1.08 -1.06 -14.15
CA GLU A 557 -0.66 -2.46 -14.00
C GLU A 557 0.71 -2.60 -13.34
N ALA A 558 1.25 -1.54 -12.73
CA ALA A 558 2.55 -1.57 -12.08
C ALA A 558 2.61 -2.74 -11.06
N PRO A 559 3.56 -3.68 -11.21
CA PRO A 559 3.70 -4.81 -10.28
C PRO A 559 3.87 -4.36 -8.81
N TRP A 560 4.47 -3.18 -8.59
CA TRP A 560 4.66 -2.51 -7.29
C TRP A 560 3.40 -2.19 -6.53
N SER A 561 2.28 -2.04 -7.24
CA SER A 561 1.00 -1.82 -6.59
C SER A 561 0.54 -3.08 -5.84
N TYR A 562 1.07 -4.27 -6.17
CA TYR A 562 0.59 -5.56 -5.67
C TYR A 562 -0.92 -5.70 -5.83
N GLY A 563 -1.43 -5.36 -7.02
CA GLY A 563 -2.85 -5.39 -7.33
C GLY A 563 -3.66 -4.24 -6.71
N ARG A 564 -3.09 -3.38 -5.85
CA ARG A 564 -3.83 -2.30 -5.15
C ARG A 564 -4.38 -1.18 -6.06
N LEU A 565 -4.03 -1.19 -7.35
CA LEU A 565 -4.60 -0.34 -8.40
C LEU A 565 -5.59 -1.10 -9.30
N LEU A 566 -5.81 -2.39 -9.05
CA LEU A 566 -6.62 -3.30 -9.87
C LEU A 566 -7.82 -3.89 -9.11
N VAL A 567 -7.89 -3.67 -7.79
CA VAL A 567 -9.01 -4.06 -6.92
C VAL A 567 -9.50 -2.89 -6.07
N ALA A 568 -10.78 -2.92 -5.71
CA ALA A 568 -11.34 -1.99 -4.74
C ALA A 568 -10.71 -2.22 -3.36
N ARG A 569 -10.42 -1.13 -2.65
CA ARG A 569 -9.76 -1.18 -1.33
C ARG A 569 -10.04 0.06 -0.52
N ARG A 570 -9.82 -0.02 0.78
CA ARG A 570 -9.84 1.14 1.65
C ARG A 570 -8.53 1.94 1.53
N CYS A 571 -8.64 3.21 1.84
CA CYS A 571 -7.54 4.16 1.92
C CYS A 571 -7.85 5.22 2.99
N LEU A 572 -6.86 6.07 3.29
CA LEU A 572 -7.03 7.11 4.29
C LEU A 572 -8.05 8.17 3.82
N ALA A 573 -7.89 8.61 2.57
CA ALA A 573 -8.78 9.56 1.92
C ALA A 573 -8.76 9.37 0.39
N VAL A 574 -9.71 10.02 -0.28
CA VAL A 574 -9.77 10.17 -1.74
C VAL A 574 -9.96 11.65 -2.09
N THR A 575 -9.62 12.04 -3.32
CA THR A 575 -9.68 13.45 -3.71
C THR A 575 -11.07 13.88 -4.17
N ALA A 576 -11.47 15.12 -3.85
CA ALA A 576 -12.71 15.72 -4.35
C ALA A 576 -12.70 16.05 -5.86
N ALA A 577 -11.60 15.76 -6.58
CA ALA A 577 -11.61 15.83 -8.04
C ALA A 577 -12.59 14.82 -8.66
N CYS A 578 -12.84 13.69 -7.99
CA CYS A 578 -13.95 12.78 -8.25
C CYS A 578 -14.26 11.98 -6.98
N LEU A 579 -15.23 12.45 -6.19
CA LEU A 579 -15.61 11.87 -4.89
C LEU A 579 -17.12 11.71 -4.80
N MET A 580 -17.58 10.50 -4.53
CA MET A 580 -18.99 10.21 -4.27
C MET A 580 -19.25 9.95 -2.78
N VAL A 581 -20.33 10.50 -2.25
CA VAL A 581 -20.78 10.34 -0.86
C VAL A 581 -22.31 10.39 -0.80
N GLU A 582 -22.91 9.65 0.14
CA GLU A 582 -24.34 9.75 0.42
C GLU A 582 -24.66 11.07 1.14
N THR A 583 -25.70 11.76 0.66
CA THR A 583 -26.10 13.11 1.12
C THR A 583 -26.25 13.18 2.64
N ASP A 584 -26.89 12.18 3.25
CA ASP A 584 -27.08 12.13 4.70
C ASP A 584 -25.76 11.98 5.48
N LYS A 585 -24.79 11.24 4.93
CA LYS A 585 -23.45 11.08 5.55
C LYS A 585 -22.67 12.39 5.46
N PHE A 586 -22.72 13.06 4.30
CA PHE A 586 -22.10 14.36 4.08
C PHE A 586 -22.69 15.44 5.01
N ASN A 587 -24.02 15.55 5.05
CA ASN A 587 -24.72 16.50 5.91
C ASN A 587 -24.51 16.20 7.39
N GLY A 588 -24.45 14.92 7.77
CA GLY A 588 -24.23 14.47 9.14
C GLY A 588 -22.89 14.91 9.75
N ILE A 589 -21.91 15.31 8.93
CA ILE A 589 -20.65 15.91 9.37
C ILE A 589 -20.54 17.41 9.09
N GLY A 590 -21.59 18.04 8.55
CA GLY A 590 -21.61 19.45 8.19
C GLY A 590 -20.93 19.79 6.86
N GLY A 591 -20.74 18.81 5.96
CA GLY A 591 -20.11 19.01 4.66
C GLY A 591 -18.60 19.28 4.74
N PHE A 592 -18.04 19.98 3.74
CA PHE A 592 -16.65 20.41 3.77
C PHE A 592 -16.44 21.54 4.79
N ASP A 593 -15.29 21.53 5.49
CA ASP A 593 -14.90 22.60 6.40
C ASP A 593 -14.26 23.76 5.59
N ALA A 594 -15.12 24.62 5.06
CA ALA A 594 -14.73 25.71 4.17
C ALA A 594 -14.00 26.86 4.87
N GLU A 595 -14.05 26.92 6.21
CA GLU A 595 -13.35 27.95 6.99
C GLU A 595 -11.89 27.56 7.19
N VAL A 596 -11.63 26.29 7.51
CA VAL A 596 -10.28 25.81 7.80
C VAL A 596 -9.56 25.31 6.55
N PHE A 597 -10.29 24.66 5.63
CA PHE A 597 -9.75 24.04 4.42
C PHE A 597 -10.44 24.59 3.16
N PRO A 598 -10.26 25.89 2.84
CA PRO A 598 -10.93 26.49 1.69
C PRO A 598 -10.48 25.92 0.34
N VAL A 599 -9.24 25.45 0.22
CA VAL A 599 -8.65 25.05 -1.07
C VAL A 599 -8.01 23.66 -1.00
N ASN A 600 -7.18 23.40 0.00
CA ASN A 600 -6.38 22.18 0.11
C ASN A 600 -6.85 21.31 1.27
N PHE A 601 -6.67 20.00 1.15
CA PHE A 601 -6.96 19.00 2.19
C PHE A 601 -8.42 18.95 2.69
N ASN A 602 -9.35 19.66 2.05
CA ASN A 602 -10.77 19.61 2.38
C ASN A 602 -11.36 18.20 2.24
N ASP A 603 -10.91 17.48 1.22
CA ASP A 603 -11.26 16.11 0.92
C ASP A 603 -10.65 15.12 1.93
N VAL A 604 -9.39 15.33 2.33
CA VAL A 604 -8.73 14.57 3.38
C VAL A 604 -9.46 14.75 4.72
N ASP A 605 -9.75 15.99 5.13
CA ASP A 605 -10.49 16.27 6.36
C ASP A 605 -11.91 15.69 6.34
N LEU A 606 -12.63 15.79 5.21
CA LEU A 606 -13.94 15.18 5.02
C LEU A 606 -13.88 13.66 5.26
N CYS A 607 -12.96 12.98 4.57
CA CYS A 607 -12.76 11.53 4.70
C CYS A 607 -12.44 11.12 6.16
N LEU A 608 -11.56 11.88 6.83
CA LEU A 608 -11.18 11.59 8.21
C LEU A 608 -12.31 11.86 9.21
N ARG A 609 -13.18 12.86 8.97
CA ARG A 609 -14.38 13.08 9.78
C ARG A 609 -15.42 11.98 9.60
N LEU A 610 -15.59 11.45 8.38
CA LEU A 610 -16.43 10.28 8.12
C LEU A 610 -15.86 9.04 8.83
N ALA A 611 -14.54 8.83 8.77
CA ALA A 611 -13.87 7.73 9.45
C ALA A 611 -14.07 7.76 10.98
N ARG A 612 -14.08 8.96 11.61
CA ARG A 612 -14.42 9.11 13.04
C ARG A 612 -15.84 8.62 13.39
N ARG A 613 -16.74 8.52 12.42
CA ARG A 613 -18.10 7.96 12.58
C ARG A 613 -18.19 6.48 12.21
N GLY A 614 -17.05 5.80 12.00
CA GLY A 614 -16.99 4.40 11.58
C GLY A 614 -17.25 4.20 10.08
N GLN A 615 -17.22 5.26 9.27
CA GLN A 615 -17.48 5.19 7.84
C GLN A 615 -16.17 5.30 7.06
N ALA A 616 -15.72 4.20 6.43
CA ALA A 616 -14.44 4.11 5.77
C ALA A 616 -14.43 4.82 4.40
N THR A 617 -13.24 5.25 3.98
CA THR A 617 -13.03 5.73 2.60
C THR A 617 -12.63 4.55 1.71
N LEU A 618 -13.26 4.45 0.54
CA LEU A 618 -13.00 3.43 -0.46
C LEU A 618 -12.44 4.05 -1.75
N PHE A 619 -11.44 3.40 -2.32
CA PHE A 619 -10.96 3.64 -3.67
C PHE A 619 -11.42 2.48 -4.57
N THR A 620 -11.99 2.79 -5.74
CA THR A 620 -12.31 1.79 -6.77
C THR A 620 -11.57 2.09 -8.08
N PRO A 621 -10.84 1.10 -8.66
CA PRO A 621 -10.19 1.24 -9.96
C PRO A 621 -11.14 0.97 -11.13
N PHE A 622 -12.40 0.66 -10.84
CA PHE A 622 -13.44 0.38 -11.84
C PHE A 622 -14.28 1.61 -12.18
N ALA A 623 -13.96 2.77 -11.58
CA ALA A 623 -14.35 4.08 -12.08
C ALA A 623 -13.08 4.82 -12.51
N ARG A 624 -12.94 5.11 -13.81
CA ARG A 624 -11.72 5.69 -14.38
C ARG A 624 -11.99 6.99 -15.11
N LEU A 625 -11.25 8.03 -14.73
CA LEU A 625 -11.35 9.34 -15.34
C LEU A 625 -9.96 9.88 -15.71
N LEU A 626 -9.90 10.61 -16.81
CA LEU A 626 -8.80 11.50 -17.10
C LEU A 626 -8.94 12.75 -16.23
N HIS A 627 -7.84 13.30 -15.70
CA HIS A 627 -7.86 14.59 -15.02
C HIS A 627 -6.67 15.43 -15.47
N ARG A 628 -6.94 16.60 -16.08
CA ARG A 628 -5.92 17.45 -16.73
C ARG A 628 -5.23 18.43 -15.78
N GLU A 629 -5.44 18.26 -14.47
CA GLU A 629 -4.88 18.94 -13.31
C GLU A 629 -4.64 20.46 -13.42
N SER A 630 -5.44 21.24 -12.69
CA SER A 630 -5.24 22.68 -12.55
C SER A 630 -5.16 23.42 -13.90
N ALA A 631 -5.74 22.84 -14.95
CA ALA A 631 -5.64 23.38 -16.30
C ALA A 631 -6.38 24.72 -16.43
N SER A 632 -7.38 24.96 -15.58
CA SER A 632 -8.12 26.22 -15.42
C SER A 632 -7.42 27.26 -14.52
N ARG A 633 -6.36 26.86 -13.79
CA ARG A 633 -5.65 27.71 -12.80
C ARG A 633 -4.30 28.26 -13.28
N ARG A 634 -4.00 28.19 -14.59
CA ARG A 634 -2.67 28.47 -15.15
C ARG A 634 -2.11 29.89 -14.90
N ASP A 635 -2.93 30.87 -14.52
CA ASP A 635 -2.48 32.24 -14.17
C ASP A 635 -2.11 32.44 -12.69
N THR A 636 -2.33 31.44 -11.84
CA THR A 636 -1.77 31.38 -10.48
C THR A 636 -1.13 30.01 -10.32
N ALA A 637 0.20 29.93 -10.38
CA ALA A 637 0.96 28.70 -10.10
C ALA A 637 0.24 27.87 -9.04
N ALA A 638 -0.16 26.62 -9.36
CA ALA A 638 -0.91 25.72 -8.48
C ALA A 638 -0.42 25.92 -7.04
N ALA A 639 -1.19 26.68 -6.25
CA ALA A 639 -0.61 27.29 -5.06
C ALA A 639 -0.24 26.16 -4.12
N ALA A 640 1.06 26.03 -3.84
CA ALA A 640 1.53 25.12 -2.80
C ALA A 640 0.66 25.35 -1.56
N PRO A 641 0.23 24.28 -0.86
CA PRO A 641 -0.72 24.42 0.22
C PRO A 641 -0.26 25.51 1.18
N SER A 642 -1.18 26.39 1.57
CA SER A 642 -0.83 27.48 2.48
C SER A 642 -0.27 26.89 3.77
N GLY A 643 0.74 27.54 4.37
CA GLY A 643 1.29 27.09 5.65
C GLY A 643 0.23 26.98 6.76
N GLY A 644 -0.86 27.74 6.64
CA GLY A 644 -2.03 27.68 7.51
C GLY A 644 -2.81 26.37 7.39
N GLU A 645 -3.22 25.97 6.18
CA GLU A 645 -3.95 24.72 5.96
C GLU A 645 -3.12 23.48 6.33
N ILE A 646 -1.80 23.50 6.06
CA ILE A 646 -0.88 22.44 6.51
C ILE A 646 -0.89 22.35 8.05
N SER A 647 -0.72 23.49 8.72
CA SER A 647 -0.67 23.53 10.18
C SER A 647 -1.99 23.05 10.79
N ALA A 648 -3.12 23.49 10.24
CA ALA A 648 -4.44 23.09 10.70
C ALA A 648 -4.70 21.58 10.51
N LEU A 649 -4.30 21.01 9.37
CA LEU A 649 -4.46 19.58 9.14
C LEU A 649 -3.60 18.76 10.11
N LEU A 650 -2.35 19.16 10.31
CA LEU A 650 -1.46 18.48 11.27
C LEU A 650 -1.96 18.67 12.72
N GLU A 651 -2.48 19.83 13.08
CA GLU A 651 -3.06 20.05 14.41
C GLU A 651 -4.26 19.12 14.64
N ARG A 652 -5.13 18.98 13.65
CA ARG A 652 -6.37 18.18 13.77
C ARG A 652 -6.14 16.67 13.61
N TRP A 653 -5.17 16.25 12.81
CA TRP A 653 -5.05 14.88 12.29
C TRP A 653 -3.67 14.23 12.33
N ARG A 654 -2.63 14.87 12.90
CA ARG A 654 -1.25 14.33 12.89
C ARG A 654 -1.15 12.87 13.30
N ALA A 655 -1.81 12.46 14.39
CA ALA A 655 -1.77 11.08 14.86
C ALA A 655 -2.36 10.11 13.83
N THR A 656 -3.51 10.46 13.25
CA THR A 656 -4.18 9.64 12.22
C THR A 656 -3.36 9.55 10.93
N LEU A 657 -2.77 10.66 10.48
CA LEU A 657 -1.89 10.69 9.31
C LEU A 657 -0.62 9.85 9.53
N ALA A 658 -0.03 9.90 10.72
CA ALA A 658 1.18 9.14 11.06
C ALA A 658 0.90 7.63 11.23
N ALA A 659 -0.34 7.28 11.61
CA ALA A 659 -0.79 5.92 11.88
C ALA A 659 -1.56 5.27 10.72
N ASP A 660 -1.44 5.78 9.49
CA ASP A 660 -2.19 5.30 8.31
C ASP A 660 -2.08 3.78 8.11
N PRO A 661 -3.18 3.02 8.29
CA PRO A 661 -3.17 1.55 8.19
C PRO A 661 -2.92 1.04 6.77
N PHE A 662 -3.12 1.89 5.75
CA PHE A 662 -3.04 1.50 4.35
C PHE A 662 -1.68 1.82 3.73
N HIS A 663 -0.84 2.62 4.42
CA HIS A 663 0.52 2.91 4.02
C HIS A 663 1.55 2.14 4.86
N HIS A 664 2.29 1.26 4.20
CA HIS A 664 3.20 0.34 4.89
C HIS A 664 4.40 1.09 5.52
N PRO A 665 4.84 0.76 6.75
CA PRO A 665 5.96 1.43 7.41
C PRO A 665 7.31 1.30 6.70
N ALA A 666 7.53 0.25 5.92
CA ALA A 666 8.71 0.09 5.08
C ALA A 666 8.60 0.82 3.72
N LEU A 667 7.52 1.55 3.46
CA LEU A 667 7.40 2.45 2.30
C LEU A 667 7.75 3.89 2.69
N GLY A 668 8.41 4.58 1.75
CA GLY A 668 8.84 5.97 1.88
C GLY A 668 7.68 6.94 2.05
N LEU A 669 7.94 8.02 2.78
CA LEU A 669 7.06 9.20 2.88
C LEU A 669 7.58 10.38 2.04
N ALA A 670 8.80 10.27 1.51
CA ALA A 670 9.37 11.16 0.52
C ALA A 670 9.23 10.51 -0.86
N GLY A 671 9.02 11.33 -1.90
CA GLY A 671 8.83 10.83 -3.26
C GLY A 671 7.42 10.24 -3.47
N PRO A 672 7.26 9.25 -4.37
CA PRO A 672 5.96 8.87 -4.90
C PRO A 672 5.18 7.85 -4.03
N GLY A 673 5.69 7.53 -2.84
CA GLY A 673 4.98 6.74 -1.83
C GLY A 673 4.94 5.22 -2.07
N TRP A 674 5.64 4.71 -3.07
CA TRP A 674 5.74 3.27 -3.35
C TRP A 674 7.18 2.73 -3.29
N SER A 675 8.18 3.59 -3.09
CA SER A 675 9.57 3.22 -2.88
C SER A 675 9.80 2.72 -1.44
N LEU A 676 10.85 1.93 -1.23
CA LEU A 676 11.25 1.46 0.10
C LEU A 676 11.75 2.65 0.96
N ALA A 677 11.50 2.60 2.27
CA ALA A 677 11.96 3.61 3.22
C ALA A 677 13.35 3.29 3.77
N TYR A 678 14.15 4.34 3.99
CA TYR A 678 15.53 4.27 4.48
C TYR A 678 15.74 5.27 5.63
N PRO A 679 15.79 4.82 6.91
CA PRO A 679 15.45 3.46 7.37
C PRO A 679 13.95 3.17 7.27
N PRO A 680 13.53 1.88 7.30
CA PRO A 680 12.14 1.53 7.50
C PRO A 680 11.63 2.08 8.83
N ARG A 681 10.37 2.52 8.84
CA ARG A 681 9.76 3.06 10.05
C ARG A 681 9.44 1.88 10.98
N HIS A 682 9.96 1.89 12.22
CA HIS A 682 9.89 0.70 13.09
C HIS A 682 8.51 0.44 13.69
N SER A 683 7.66 1.47 13.74
CA SER A 683 6.25 1.39 14.12
C SER A 683 5.49 2.47 13.38
N ARG A 684 4.18 2.24 13.14
CA ARG A 684 3.27 3.36 12.93
C ARG A 684 3.26 4.13 14.25
N GLN A 685 3.64 5.41 14.23
CA GLN A 685 3.61 6.23 15.45
C GLN A 685 2.15 6.30 15.90
N ARG A 686 1.78 5.48 16.89
CA ARG A 686 0.46 5.51 17.52
C ARG A 686 0.35 6.70 18.46
#